data_AF-A0A2A4F7P1-F1
#
_entry.id   AF-A0A2A4F7P1-F1
#
_cell.length_a   1.000
_cell.length_b   1.000
_cell.length_c   1.000
_cell.angle_alpha   90.00
_cell.angle_beta   90.00
_cell.angle_gamma   90.00
#
_symmetry.space_group_name_H-M   'P 1'
#
loop_
_entity.id
_entity.type
_entity.pdbx_description
1 polymer ?
#
loop_
_entity_poly.entity_id
_entity_poly.type
_entity_poly.pdbx_seq_one_letter_code
_entity_poly.pdbx_strand_id
1 'polypeptide(L)'
;MKYDPNTGFGHAPHSPDDAMQTRPDALARRGPPGHVDTAIIGMSARYPKAGDWRAFWENLRAGRDCISEIPPERWDWRAHYDESRGTSGRSYTRWGGFVDDIDRFDPRFFWIAPSEAEHIDPQERLFLESAYLLIQDAGYTPANLSTSRRVGVFVGASNSSYSLVASQSQWTLANRVSHVFDFNGPSMVINSACSSSLSAIHVALESLATGTSDVAIAGGVNLIMHPSHYARLASVGMLSAGPHCRAFGADADGFVDGEGVGAVLLKPLQRALEDGDQIYGVIKGSALNAGGKTFRYTVPNPLAQGRLVAEAIARAGFTPQSIGCVEAHGSGTDFGDALEVRGLSEAFGATAVAAPWCALGSVKSNIGHGEGVAGIAGLTKLILQMRHGQFAPSLHAQTLNPRIDFAGTPFTVQRELAPWPRPAGHPRRAGVSSFGAGGANAHLLIEEYVAPAAPAASVAANPDAPALIVLSAANPDRLHAVAQRLADFLDGEFGRDITLAELAYTLQVGREALSERLGFVAGSLAQVRVCLDAFLHDRDAGQLLLRTSVGRGRDGWTALLEDESFAATVRGWVERGKYDLLLNLWGQGQALDWSMLYREARPRRVSLPGYPFEGERYWAPASVRYAGARRSRRRRPVAGPAAAVSSATSSATSSATSSAPVSAASGVATPLAALQAQVRTVVAALLKVEPEEIESGQSIGDYGLDSIGLTHLANQLNLRFGSALQPTDFMELETASVERIARLLQQQLPIAGTTGTPARAQPHPPRDTQSTRSGPGSGPAPGGVPATHGVRATRHGDPLQEQVRQAVAALLKVDIEEVEPDLDISDYGVDSIGFTYLADRLNEQHGTRLRPTDFFELDQVSAIRIARLLRQALATRDVSEAAQSLVAAGGR
;
A
#
# COMPACT_ATOMS: atom_id res chain seq x y z
N MET A 1 72.44 0.68 12.24
CA MET A 1 71.90 -0.64 12.69
C MET A 1 70.38 -0.59 12.45
N LYS A 2 69.75 -1.60 11.83
CA LYS A 2 69.42 -2.94 12.37
C LYS A 2 68.48 -2.83 13.59
N TYR A 3 67.39 -3.60 13.74
CA TYR A 3 66.99 -4.89 13.13
C TYR A 3 65.42 -4.88 13.05
N ASP A 4 64.75 -4.94 11.90
CA ASP A 4 64.55 -6.04 10.93
C ASP A 4 63.39 -7.02 11.30
N PRO A 5 62.21 -6.89 10.65
CA PRO A 5 61.08 -7.81 10.81
C PRO A 5 60.65 -8.48 9.47
N ASN A 6 61.23 -9.63 9.11
CA ASN A 6 60.64 -10.55 8.12
C ASN A 6 61.35 -11.91 8.06
N THR A 7 60.61 -13.01 7.86
CA THR A 7 61.08 -14.26 7.19
C THR A 7 59.92 -15.26 7.11
N GLY A 8 59.68 -15.88 5.94
CA GLY A 8 58.52 -16.79 5.77
C GLY A 8 58.08 -17.05 4.34
N PHE A 9 59.03 -17.34 3.45
CA PHE A 9 58.87 -17.83 2.07
C PHE A 9 57.66 -18.79 1.87
N GLY A 10 56.89 -18.78 0.78
CA GLY A 10 56.93 -17.96 -0.43
C GLY A 10 57.46 -18.71 -1.66
N HIS A 11 56.56 -19.14 -2.57
CA HIS A 11 56.86 -19.47 -3.97
C HIS A 11 55.59 -19.50 -4.84
N ALA A 12 55.77 -19.33 -6.15
CA ALA A 12 54.76 -19.41 -7.22
C ALA A 12 55.49 -19.87 -8.52
N PRO A 13 54.85 -19.91 -9.71
CA PRO A 13 53.52 -20.43 -10.06
C PRO A 13 53.62 -21.57 -11.12
N HIS A 14 52.53 -22.32 -11.38
CA HIS A 14 52.44 -23.18 -12.57
C HIS A 14 51.02 -23.35 -13.12
N SER A 15 50.94 -23.46 -14.45
CA SER A 15 49.83 -23.91 -15.31
C SER A 15 50.45 -24.48 -16.60
N PRO A 16 49.76 -25.28 -17.44
CA PRO A 16 48.39 -25.81 -17.32
C PRO A 16 48.34 -27.37 -17.44
N ASP A 17 47.16 -27.88 -17.85
CA ASP A 17 46.85 -29.18 -18.47
C ASP A 17 46.59 -30.43 -17.58
N ASP A 18 45.63 -31.24 -18.08
CA ASP A 18 45.16 -32.59 -17.70
C ASP A 18 45.07 -32.99 -16.21
N ALA A 19 43.91 -33.32 -15.63
CA ALA A 19 42.68 -33.83 -16.26
C ALA A 19 41.46 -33.84 -15.30
N MET A 20 40.30 -33.39 -15.78
CA MET A 20 39.01 -33.94 -15.33
C MET A 20 37.89 -33.70 -16.36
N GLN A 21 37.75 -34.61 -17.32
CA GLN A 21 36.62 -34.62 -18.25
C GLN A 21 35.39 -35.28 -17.60
N THR A 22 34.44 -34.47 -17.11
CA THR A 22 33.03 -34.87 -17.01
C THR A 22 32.14 -33.73 -17.52
N ARG A 23 31.35 -34.01 -18.57
CA ARG A 23 30.35 -33.07 -19.11
C ARG A 23 29.19 -32.94 -18.11
N PRO A 24 28.61 -31.74 -17.99
CA PRO A 24 27.31 -31.53 -18.64
C PRO A 24 27.29 -30.32 -19.60
N ASP A 25 27.39 -30.58 -20.91
CA ASP A 25 27.05 -29.61 -21.96
C ASP A 25 25.52 -29.40 -21.99
N ALA A 26 25.00 -28.47 -21.17
CA ALA A 26 23.59 -28.08 -21.19
C ALA A 26 23.31 -26.65 -20.68
N LEU A 27 23.99 -26.20 -19.62
CA LEU A 27 23.62 -24.97 -18.90
C LEU A 27 24.46 -23.72 -19.25
N ALA A 28 25.58 -23.88 -19.97
CA ALA A 28 26.55 -22.80 -20.22
C ALA A 28 26.31 -21.98 -21.52
N ARG A 29 25.07 -21.95 -22.05
CA ARG A 29 24.71 -21.21 -23.28
C ARG A 29 23.39 -20.43 -23.22
N ARG A 30 22.96 -20.01 -22.03
CA ARG A 30 22.14 -18.80 -21.92
C ARG A 30 23.09 -17.62 -21.77
N GLY A 31 22.95 -16.61 -22.63
CA GLY A 31 23.52 -15.28 -22.35
C GLY A 31 22.80 -14.63 -21.17
N PRO A 32 23.10 -13.36 -20.83
CA PRO A 32 22.22 -12.60 -19.95
C PRO A 32 20.78 -12.65 -20.51
N PRO A 33 19.74 -12.74 -19.67
CA PRO A 33 18.36 -12.71 -20.14
C PRO A 33 18.15 -11.46 -21.00
N GLY A 34 17.68 -11.67 -22.24
CA GLY A 34 17.53 -10.57 -23.19
C GLY A 34 16.50 -9.57 -22.68
N HIS A 35 16.81 -8.27 -22.76
CA HIS A 35 15.86 -7.23 -22.38
C HIS A 35 14.59 -7.37 -23.22
N VAL A 36 13.44 -7.54 -22.56
CA VAL A 36 12.14 -7.61 -23.22
C VAL A 36 11.57 -6.20 -23.32
N ASP A 37 11.48 -5.68 -24.55
CA ASP A 37 10.74 -4.46 -24.86
C ASP A 37 9.36 -4.52 -24.20
N THR A 38 9.06 -3.57 -23.33
CA THR A 38 7.84 -3.60 -22.51
C THR A 38 6.99 -2.38 -22.79
N ALA A 39 5.76 -2.59 -23.25
CA ALA A 39 4.79 -1.55 -23.49
C ALA A 39 4.19 -1.04 -22.17
N ILE A 40 4.04 0.27 -22.07
CA ILE A 40 3.19 0.94 -21.07
C ILE A 40 1.79 1.04 -21.68
N ILE A 41 0.87 0.19 -21.22
CA ILE A 41 -0.49 0.05 -21.81
C ILE A 41 -1.58 0.81 -21.05
N GLY A 42 -1.27 1.29 -19.84
CA GLY A 42 -2.14 2.11 -18.99
C GLY A 42 -1.32 2.98 -18.05
N MET A 43 -1.90 4.11 -17.63
CA MET A 43 -1.29 5.04 -16.68
C MET A 43 -2.30 5.66 -15.71
N SER A 44 -1.96 5.69 -14.42
CA SER A 44 -2.73 6.37 -13.36
C SER A 44 -1.82 7.29 -12.57
N ALA A 45 -2.27 8.52 -12.26
CA ALA A 45 -1.50 9.47 -11.46
C ALA A 45 -2.42 10.46 -10.74
N ARG A 46 -2.09 10.78 -9.49
CA ARG A 46 -2.71 11.85 -8.68
C ARG A 46 -1.58 12.56 -7.93
N TYR A 47 -1.34 13.82 -8.28
CA TYR A 47 -0.20 14.63 -7.85
C TYR A 47 -0.68 16.00 -7.35
N PRO A 48 0.18 16.82 -6.71
CA PRO A 48 -0.22 18.13 -6.19
C PRO A 48 -0.89 19.02 -7.23
N LYS A 49 -2.08 19.53 -6.87
CA LYS A 49 -2.98 20.30 -7.75
C LYS A 49 -3.39 19.58 -9.06
N ALA A 50 -3.33 18.23 -9.10
CA ALA A 50 -3.65 17.40 -10.27
C ALA A 50 -4.35 16.08 -9.87
N GLY A 51 -5.68 16.04 -9.99
CA GLY A 51 -6.49 14.86 -9.66
C GLY A 51 -6.34 13.66 -10.61
N ASP A 52 -5.87 13.88 -11.84
CA ASP A 52 -5.54 12.84 -12.81
C ASP A 52 -4.30 13.21 -13.66
N TRP A 53 -3.86 12.31 -14.54
CA TRP A 53 -2.69 12.56 -15.41
C TRP A 53 -2.95 13.64 -16.48
N ARG A 54 -4.20 13.95 -16.83
CA ARG A 54 -4.57 14.99 -17.81
C ARG A 54 -4.42 16.38 -17.18
N ALA A 55 -4.94 16.58 -15.98
CA ALA A 55 -4.73 17.78 -15.18
C ALA A 55 -3.24 17.99 -14.85
N PHE A 56 -2.49 16.90 -14.65
CA PHE A 56 -1.04 16.98 -14.49
C PHE A 56 -0.32 17.47 -15.74
N TRP A 57 -0.74 17.05 -16.94
CA TRP A 57 -0.21 17.63 -18.19
C TRP A 57 -0.48 19.13 -18.28
N GLU A 58 -1.67 19.61 -17.92
CA GLU A 58 -1.96 21.05 -17.92
C GLU A 58 -1.08 21.83 -16.93
N ASN A 59 -0.82 21.27 -15.75
CA ASN A 59 0.12 21.87 -14.78
C ASN A 59 1.54 21.95 -15.35
N LEU A 60 2.01 20.88 -16.01
CA LEU A 60 3.33 20.84 -16.66
C LEU A 60 3.41 21.82 -17.85
N ARG A 61 2.43 21.77 -18.76
CA ARG A 61 2.33 22.62 -19.96
C ARG A 61 2.31 24.11 -19.62
N ALA A 62 1.63 24.47 -18.54
CA ALA A 62 1.57 25.85 -18.03
C ALA A 62 2.78 26.26 -17.17
N GLY A 63 3.74 25.38 -16.89
CA GLY A 63 4.86 25.66 -15.99
C GLY A 63 4.43 25.97 -14.54
N ARG A 64 3.38 25.31 -14.05
CA ARG A 64 2.73 25.62 -12.76
C ARG A 64 3.57 25.13 -11.58
N ASP A 65 3.77 26.02 -10.60
CA ASP A 65 4.25 25.69 -9.26
C ASP A 65 3.09 25.12 -8.42
N CYS A 66 3.23 23.87 -7.99
CA CYS A 66 2.22 23.11 -7.27
C CYS A 66 2.50 23.03 -5.76
N ILE A 67 3.49 23.76 -5.24
CA ILE A 67 3.77 23.88 -3.81
C ILE A 67 2.71 24.77 -3.12
N SER A 68 2.51 24.53 -1.81
CA SER A 68 1.76 25.37 -0.88
C SER A 68 2.36 25.30 0.53
N GLU A 69 1.83 26.06 1.49
CA GLU A 69 2.07 25.75 2.91
C GLU A 69 1.40 24.42 3.28
N ILE A 70 1.86 23.78 4.37
CA ILE A 70 1.21 22.62 4.99
C ILE A 70 -0.27 22.96 5.27
N PRO A 71 -1.24 22.19 4.72
CA PRO A 71 -2.66 22.48 4.90
C PRO A 71 -3.11 22.28 6.36
N PRO A 72 -4.02 23.13 6.89
CA PRO A 72 -4.44 23.09 8.29
C PRO A 72 -5.18 21.79 8.68
N GLU A 73 -5.79 21.09 7.72
CA GLU A 73 -6.39 19.77 7.89
C GLU A 73 -5.38 18.65 8.11
N ARG A 74 -4.08 18.88 7.86
CA ARG A 74 -3.00 17.96 8.23
C ARG A 74 -2.53 18.22 9.66
N TRP A 75 -2.04 19.44 9.93
CA TRP A 75 -1.73 19.96 11.27
C TRP A 75 -1.43 21.47 11.20
N ASP A 76 -1.53 22.19 12.33
CA ASP A 76 -1.00 23.56 12.40
C ASP A 76 0.54 23.53 12.43
N TRP A 77 1.15 23.86 11.30
CA TRP A 77 2.60 23.89 11.16
C TRP A 77 3.30 24.80 12.17
N ARG A 78 2.64 25.85 12.67
CA ARG A 78 3.22 26.80 13.65
C ARG A 78 3.59 26.13 14.97
N ALA A 79 2.85 25.08 15.36
CA ALA A 79 3.16 24.31 16.57
C ALA A 79 4.49 23.52 16.45
N HIS A 80 4.97 23.27 15.22
CA HIS A 80 6.13 22.43 14.90
C HIS A 80 7.28 23.18 14.18
N TYR A 81 7.07 24.45 13.84
CA TYR A 81 8.04 25.29 13.15
C TYR A 81 9.09 25.89 14.10
N ASP A 82 10.31 26.07 13.61
CA ASP A 82 11.36 26.93 14.16
C ASP A 82 12.31 27.31 13.01
N GLU A 83 12.49 28.60 12.74
CA GLU A 83 13.37 29.13 11.69
C GLU A 83 14.84 28.67 11.86
N SER A 84 15.22 28.30 13.10
CA SER A 84 16.54 27.78 13.46
C SER A 84 16.77 26.37 12.91
N ARG A 85 17.65 26.21 11.91
CA ARG A 85 18.07 24.88 11.45
C ARG A 85 18.69 24.09 12.61
N GLY A 86 18.22 22.86 12.82
CA GLY A 86 18.77 21.93 13.81
C GLY A 86 18.03 21.86 15.16
N THR A 87 16.98 22.65 15.40
CA THR A 87 16.17 22.49 16.61
C THR A 87 15.49 21.12 16.66
N SER A 88 15.75 20.36 17.73
CA SER A 88 15.25 18.99 17.88
C SER A 88 13.71 18.93 17.89
N GLY A 89 13.14 18.03 17.10
CA GLY A 89 11.69 17.86 16.98
C GLY A 89 10.95 18.99 16.25
N ARG A 90 11.67 19.91 15.59
CA ARG A 90 11.13 21.04 14.81
C ARG A 90 11.51 20.93 13.33
N SER A 91 10.81 21.71 12.50
CA SER A 91 11.20 21.93 11.10
C SER A 91 11.35 23.43 10.81
N TYR A 92 12.34 23.77 9.98
CA TYR A 92 12.62 25.14 9.54
C TYR A 92 11.91 25.53 8.24
N THR A 93 11.10 24.62 7.70
CA THR A 93 10.25 24.87 6.54
C THR A 93 8.81 24.49 6.86
N ARG A 94 7.89 24.99 6.03
CA ARG A 94 6.45 24.79 6.12
C ARG A 94 5.80 24.52 4.77
N TRP A 95 6.62 24.28 3.76
CA TRP A 95 6.24 24.16 2.35
C TRP A 95 6.21 22.70 1.94
N GLY A 96 5.27 22.33 1.07
CA GLY A 96 5.16 21.00 0.48
C GLY A 96 4.26 20.99 -0.76
N GLY A 97 4.40 19.97 -1.59
CA GLY A 97 3.40 19.65 -2.62
C GLY A 97 2.40 18.66 -2.06
N PHE A 98 1.15 19.06 -1.85
CA PHE A 98 0.12 18.21 -1.22
C PHE A 98 -0.93 17.72 -2.21
N VAL A 99 -1.43 16.52 -1.97
CA VAL A 99 -2.59 15.94 -2.65
C VAL A 99 -3.85 16.27 -1.83
N ASP A 100 -4.90 16.72 -2.49
CA ASP A 100 -6.21 16.98 -1.88
C ASP A 100 -6.88 15.66 -1.46
N ASP A 101 -7.84 15.70 -0.53
CA ASP A 101 -8.77 14.57 -0.25
C ASP A 101 -8.10 13.20 0.03
N ILE A 102 -6.96 13.18 0.75
CA ILE A 102 -6.21 11.92 1.05
C ILE A 102 -6.91 11.00 2.05
N ASP A 103 -7.85 11.54 2.84
CA ASP A 103 -8.64 10.79 3.81
C ASP A 103 -9.93 10.22 3.19
N ARG A 104 -10.22 10.52 1.92
CA ARG A 104 -11.40 10.02 1.22
C ARG A 104 -11.15 8.67 0.56
N PHE A 105 -12.13 7.78 0.64
CA PHE A 105 -12.07 6.44 0.05
C PHE A 105 -13.48 5.85 -0.13
N ASP A 106 -13.65 4.94 -1.10
CA ASP A 106 -14.89 4.19 -1.35
C ASP A 106 -14.69 2.70 -0.98
N PRO A 107 -14.78 2.33 0.31
CA PRO A 107 -14.45 0.98 0.75
C PRO A 107 -15.47 -0.06 0.29
N ARG A 108 -16.74 0.31 0.18
CA ARG A 108 -17.82 -0.58 -0.25
C ARG A 108 -17.63 -1.06 -1.69
N PHE A 109 -17.11 -0.20 -2.58
CA PHE A 109 -16.72 -0.59 -3.94
C PHE A 109 -15.66 -1.70 -3.97
N PHE A 110 -14.75 -1.73 -2.99
CA PHE A 110 -13.65 -2.69 -2.88
C PHE A 110 -13.94 -3.86 -1.91
N TRP A 111 -15.20 -4.05 -1.50
CA TRP A 111 -15.62 -5.07 -0.53
C TRP A 111 -14.94 -4.96 0.85
N ILE A 112 -14.51 -3.75 1.21
CA ILE A 112 -13.87 -3.41 2.49
C ILE A 112 -14.92 -2.86 3.47
N ALA A 113 -14.85 -3.26 4.73
CA ALA A 113 -15.77 -2.75 5.75
C ALA A 113 -15.47 -1.27 6.09
N PRO A 114 -16.48 -0.38 6.23
CA PRO A 114 -16.30 1.00 6.69
C PRO A 114 -15.65 1.17 8.08
N SER A 115 -15.58 0.10 8.89
CA SER A 115 -14.83 0.03 10.15
C SER A 115 -13.35 -0.36 9.95
N GLU A 116 -13.04 -1.18 8.94
CA GLU A 116 -11.66 -1.49 8.55
C GLU A 116 -11.00 -0.27 7.89
N ALA A 117 -11.72 0.44 7.02
CA ALA A 117 -11.22 1.56 6.22
C ALA A 117 -10.58 2.71 7.02
N GLU A 118 -10.99 2.92 8.28
CA GLU A 118 -10.35 3.86 9.22
C GLU A 118 -8.92 3.45 9.59
N HIS A 119 -8.65 2.16 9.63
CA HIS A 119 -7.38 1.56 10.06
C HIS A 119 -6.40 1.32 8.91
N ILE A 120 -6.86 1.38 7.65
CA ILE A 120 -6.02 1.24 6.45
C ILE A 120 -5.24 2.55 6.21
N ASP A 121 -3.93 2.45 5.96
CA ASP A 121 -3.05 3.58 5.63
C ASP A 121 -3.62 4.31 4.38
N PRO A 122 -3.81 5.64 4.41
CA PRO A 122 -4.23 6.43 3.25
C PRO A 122 -3.45 6.14 1.97
N GLN A 123 -2.16 5.78 2.08
CA GLN A 123 -1.32 5.40 0.94
C GLN A 123 -1.82 4.12 0.26
N GLU A 124 -2.35 3.17 1.02
CA GLU A 124 -2.90 1.90 0.54
C GLU A 124 -4.28 2.09 -0.11
N ARG A 125 -5.12 2.95 0.48
CA ARG A 125 -6.41 3.35 -0.08
C ARG A 125 -6.23 4.04 -1.44
N LEU A 126 -5.36 5.05 -1.51
CA LEU A 126 -5.06 5.75 -2.77
C LEU A 126 -4.36 4.87 -3.81
N PHE A 127 -3.52 3.91 -3.39
CA PHE A 127 -2.88 2.99 -4.34
C PHE A 127 -3.87 1.94 -4.88
N LEU A 128 -4.83 1.47 -4.08
CA LEU A 128 -5.91 0.57 -4.56
C LEU A 128 -6.82 1.29 -5.57
N GLU A 129 -7.27 2.51 -5.26
CA GLU A 129 -8.01 3.35 -6.22
C GLU A 129 -7.21 3.57 -7.51
N SER A 130 -5.92 3.89 -7.39
CA SER A 130 -5.04 4.11 -8.55
C SER A 130 -4.86 2.85 -9.39
N ALA A 131 -4.67 1.69 -8.76
CA ALA A 131 -4.55 0.40 -9.44
C ALA A 131 -5.85 0.03 -10.20
N TYR A 132 -7.02 0.34 -9.66
CA TYR A 132 -8.29 0.17 -10.37
C TYR A 132 -8.40 1.11 -11.59
N LEU A 133 -8.14 2.40 -11.38
CA LEU A 133 -8.17 3.41 -12.43
C LEU A 133 -7.15 3.14 -13.54
N LEU A 134 -5.99 2.56 -13.20
CA LEU A 134 -4.95 2.12 -14.12
C LEU A 134 -5.43 1.02 -15.08
N ILE A 135 -6.14 0.02 -14.54
CA ILE A 135 -6.71 -1.09 -15.32
C ILE A 135 -7.80 -0.57 -16.26
N GLN A 136 -8.64 0.35 -15.77
CA GLN A 136 -9.62 1.06 -16.60
C GLN A 136 -8.98 1.98 -17.66
N ASP A 137 -7.87 2.67 -17.35
CA ASP A 137 -7.15 3.52 -18.31
C ASP A 137 -6.65 2.72 -19.51
N ALA A 138 -6.15 1.49 -19.27
CA ALA A 138 -5.74 0.56 -20.32
C ALA A 138 -6.91 -0.05 -21.13
N GLY A 139 -8.14 0.02 -20.63
CA GLY A 139 -9.31 -0.64 -21.24
C GLY A 139 -9.45 -2.12 -20.88
N TYR A 140 -9.07 -2.49 -19.65
CA TYR A 140 -9.27 -3.81 -19.08
C TYR A 140 -10.21 -3.75 -17.85
N THR A 141 -10.63 -4.91 -17.36
CA THR A 141 -11.19 -5.11 -16.01
C THR A 141 -10.24 -6.00 -15.19
N PRO A 142 -10.32 -6.00 -13.85
CA PRO A 142 -9.50 -6.89 -13.03
C PRO A 142 -9.58 -8.36 -13.47
N ALA A 143 -10.80 -8.83 -13.79
CA ALA A 143 -11.06 -10.21 -14.19
C ALA A 143 -10.53 -10.60 -15.58
N ASN A 144 -10.38 -9.66 -16.52
CA ASN A 144 -9.90 -9.94 -17.89
C ASN A 144 -8.48 -9.45 -18.20
N LEU A 145 -7.79 -8.85 -17.21
CA LEU A 145 -6.42 -8.34 -17.34
C LEU A 145 -5.38 -9.41 -17.73
N SER A 146 -5.49 -10.60 -17.17
CA SER A 146 -4.71 -11.77 -17.58
C SER A 146 -5.50 -13.06 -17.33
N THR A 147 -5.61 -13.91 -18.36
CA THR A 147 -6.31 -15.21 -18.29
C THR A 147 -5.66 -16.20 -17.33
N SER A 148 -4.37 -16.01 -17.00
CA SER A 148 -3.62 -16.81 -16.02
C SER A 148 -3.74 -16.29 -14.58
N ARG A 149 -4.34 -15.11 -14.39
CA ARG A 149 -4.25 -14.27 -13.18
C ARG A 149 -2.84 -13.91 -12.71
N ARG A 150 -1.76 -14.24 -13.45
CA ARG A 150 -0.37 -13.91 -13.08
C ARG A 150 -0.05 -12.43 -13.34
N VAL A 151 -0.73 -11.55 -12.61
CA VAL A 151 -0.49 -10.11 -12.59
C VAL A 151 0.42 -9.81 -11.40
N GLY A 152 1.61 -9.25 -11.64
CA GLY A 152 2.51 -8.82 -10.58
C GLY A 152 2.16 -7.41 -10.08
N VAL A 153 2.40 -7.13 -8.79
CA VAL A 153 2.15 -5.84 -8.16
C VAL A 153 3.40 -5.37 -7.42
N PHE A 154 3.99 -4.28 -7.90
CA PHE A 154 5.28 -3.76 -7.43
C PHE A 154 5.13 -2.29 -7.00
N VAL A 155 5.16 -2.05 -5.69
CA VAL A 155 4.84 -0.72 -5.11
C VAL A 155 6.07 -0.09 -4.47
N GLY A 156 6.49 1.07 -4.97
CA GLY A 156 7.54 1.88 -4.36
C GLY A 156 7.00 2.77 -3.23
N ALA A 157 7.45 2.56 -2.00
CA ALA A 157 7.06 3.37 -0.85
C ALA A 157 8.22 3.59 0.13
N SER A 158 8.41 4.82 0.60
CA SER A 158 9.53 5.24 1.46
C SER A 158 9.16 5.44 2.92
N ASN A 159 7.91 5.84 3.20
CA ASN A 159 7.42 6.15 4.55
C ASN A 159 6.06 5.49 4.85
N SER A 160 5.77 5.26 6.13
CA SER A 160 4.39 5.09 6.63
C SER A 160 4.29 5.84 7.95
N SER A 161 3.87 7.09 7.87
CA SER A 161 3.61 7.92 9.04
C SER A 161 2.29 7.57 9.74
N TYR A 162 1.41 6.81 9.07
CA TYR A 162 0.15 6.31 9.64
C TYR A 162 0.34 5.21 10.69
N SER A 163 1.47 4.49 10.63
CA SER A 163 1.91 3.54 11.67
C SER A 163 1.93 4.11 13.09
N LEU A 164 2.05 5.44 13.23
CA LEU A 164 2.03 6.17 14.50
C LEU A 164 0.61 6.38 15.08
N VAL A 165 -0.44 6.13 14.30
CA VAL A 165 -1.86 6.27 14.72
C VAL A 165 -2.68 4.99 14.57
N ALA A 166 -2.30 4.08 13.66
CA ALA A 166 -2.84 2.72 13.54
C ALA A 166 -1.70 1.75 13.20
N SER A 167 -1.63 0.60 13.88
CA SER A 167 -0.56 -0.38 13.65
C SER A 167 -0.70 -1.03 12.27
N GLN A 168 0.14 -0.61 11.32
CA GLN A 168 0.15 -1.09 9.94
C GLN A 168 1.58 -1.28 9.42
N SER A 169 1.74 -2.25 8.52
CA SER A 169 3.03 -2.63 7.93
C SER A 169 3.02 -2.40 6.42
N GLN A 170 4.04 -1.73 5.87
CA GLN A 170 4.06 -1.30 4.47
C GLN A 170 3.77 -2.39 3.42
N TRP A 171 3.99 -3.69 3.72
CA TRP A 171 3.74 -4.78 2.77
C TRP A 171 2.27 -4.92 2.33
N THR A 172 1.32 -4.36 3.09
CA THR A 172 -0.12 -4.36 2.74
C THR A 172 -0.39 -3.62 1.42
N LEU A 173 0.39 -2.58 1.10
CA LEU A 173 0.25 -1.74 -0.10
C LEU A 173 0.13 -2.54 -1.42
N ALA A 174 0.96 -3.58 -1.59
CA ALA A 174 0.87 -4.46 -2.75
C ALA A 174 -0.18 -5.56 -2.55
N ASN A 175 -0.21 -6.16 -1.35
CA ASN A 175 -1.01 -7.35 -1.08
C ASN A 175 -2.52 -7.07 -1.09
N ARG A 176 -2.99 -5.88 -0.70
CA ARG A 176 -4.40 -5.49 -0.82
C ARG A 176 -4.85 -5.37 -2.28
N VAL A 177 -4.03 -4.81 -3.16
CA VAL A 177 -4.32 -4.78 -4.61
C VAL A 177 -4.41 -6.21 -5.16
N SER A 178 -3.45 -7.06 -4.82
CA SER A 178 -3.43 -8.46 -5.30
C SER A 178 -4.60 -9.28 -4.76
N HIS A 179 -5.02 -9.04 -3.52
CA HIS A 179 -6.15 -9.72 -2.87
C HIS A 179 -7.50 -9.28 -3.46
N VAL A 180 -7.77 -7.97 -3.51
CA VAL A 180 -9.06 -7.42 -3.95
C VAL A 180 -9.35 -7.71 -5.43
N PHE A 181 -8.30 -7.87 -6.26
CA PHE A 181 -8.44 -8.15 -7.69
C PHE A 181 -8.19 -9.60 -8.12
N ASP A 182 -7.90 -10.53 -7.18
CA ASP A 182 -7.52 -11.92 -7.47
C ASP A 182 -6.35 -12.00 -8.47
N PHE A 183 -5.20 -11.49 -8.04
CA PHE A 183 -3.93 -11.54 -8.76
C PHE A 183 -2.94 -12.47 -8.09
N ASN A 184 -2.42 -13.40 -8.89
CA ASN A 184 -1.58 -14.52 -8.49
C ASN A 184 -0.13 -14.40 -9.01
N GLY A 185 0.31 -13.17 -9.33
CA GLY A 185 1.72 -12.86 -9.60
C GLY A 185 2.49 -12.41 -8.34
N PRO A 186 3.77 -12.03 -8.45
CA PRO A 186 4.54 -11.53 -7.33
C PRO A 186 3.96 -10.21 -6.81
N SER A 187 3.63 -10.16 -5.52
CA SER A 187 3.09 -9.00 -4.83
C SER A 187 4.13 -8.50 -3.82
N MET A 188 4.70 -7.33 -4.03
CA MET A 188 5.78 -6.81 -3.17
C MET A 188 5.88 -5.30 -3.10
N VAL A 189 6.43 -4.84 -1.98
CA VAL A 189 6.66 -3.42 -1.69
C VAL A 189 8.16 -3.19 -1.57
N ILE A 190 8.66 -2.19 -2.29
CA ILE A 190 10.08 -1.91 -2.47
C ILE A 190 10.38 -0.55 -1.84
N ASN A 191 11.22 -0.54 -0.82
CA ASN A 191 11.72 0.68 -0.18
C ASN A 191 13.22 0.83 -0.46
N SER A 192 13.55 1.66 -1.44
CA SER A 192 14.91 2.14 -1.71
C SER A 192 15.01 3.66 -1.52
N ALA A 193 14.22 4.20 -0.56
CA ALA A 193 13.99 5.63 -0.37
C ALA A 193 13.53 6.31 -1.70
N CYS A 194 14.19 7.39 -2.12
CA CYS A 194 13.76 8.21 -3.27
C CYS A 194 13.74 7.49 -4.63
N SER A 195 14.36 6.32 -4.77
CA SER A 195 14.34 5.53 -6.01
C SER A 195 13.21 4.47 -6.05
N SER A 196 12.42 4.33 -4.97
CA SER A 196 11.52 3.18 -4.75
C SER A 196 10.60 2.82 -5.92
N SER A 197 9.85 3.77 -6.49
CA SER A 197 8.95 3.51 -7.64
C SER A 197 9.71 3.09 -8.91
N LEU A 198 10.91 3.61 -9.11
CA LEU A 198 11.75 3.30 -10.26
C LEU A 198 12.43 1.93 -10.10
N SER A 199 12.80 1.57 -8.88
CA SER A 199 13.20 0.21 -8.48
C SER A 199 12.05 -0.79 -8.66
N ALA A 200 10.82 -0.42 -8.29
CA ALA A 200 9.64 -1.25 -8.48
C ALA A 200 9.34 -1.52 -9.97
N ILE A 201 9.47 -0.52 -10.83
CA ILE A 201 9.38 -0.69 -12.29
C ILE A 201 10.47 -1.63 -12.82
N HIS A 202 11.72 -1.50 -12.36
CA HIS A 202 12.79 -2.43 -12.78
C HIS A 202 12.49 -3.90 -12.37
N VAL A 203 12.07 -4.14 -11.13
CA VAL A 203 11.73 -5.50 -10.67
C VAL A 203 10.51 -6.06 -11.41
N ALA A 204 9.54 -5.21 -11.77
CA ALA A 204 8.43 -5.59 -12.65
C ALA A 204 8.90 -6.01 -14.05
N LEU A 205 9.84 -5.27 -14.66
CA LEU A 205 10.42 -5.60 -15.97
C LEU A 205 11.15 -6.94 -15.96
N GLU A 206 11.98 -7.21 -14.94
CA GLU A 206 12.64 -8.50 -14.77
C GLU A 206 11.60 -9.63 -14.55
N SER A 207 10.50 -9.37 -13.82
CA SER A 207 9.40 -10.35 -13.62
C SER A 207 8.61 -10.68 -14.89
N LEU A 208 8.45 -9.72 -15.81
CA LEU A 208 7.89 -9.94 -17.14
C LEU A 208 8.87 -10.69 -18.04
N ALA A 209 10.16 -10.32 -18.01
CA ALA A 209 11.21 -10.96 -18.81
C ALA A 209 11.46 -12.42 -18.44
N THR A 210 11.25 -12.81 -17.18
CA THR A 210 11.29 -14.22 -16.73
C THR A 210 9.99 -14.98 -16.98
N GLY A 211 8.91 -14.31 -17.41
CA GLY A 211 7.57 -14.91 -17.52
C GLY A 211 6.98 -15.32 -16.17
N THR A 212 7.43 -14.71 -15.06
CA THR A 212 6.86 -14.89 -13.73
C THR A 212 5.54 -14.11 -13.60
N SER A 213 5.48 -12.94 -14.22
CA SER A 213 4.24 -12.18 -14.47
C SER A 213 3.93 -12.18 -15.97
N ASP A 214 2.65 -12.22 -16.35
CA ASP A 214 2.20 -11.98 -17.74
C ASP A 214 1.93 -10.48 -17.98
N VAL A 215 1.50 -9.77 -16.94
CA VAL A 215 1.26 -8.32 -16.87
C VAL A 215 1.73 -7.83 -15.50
N ALA A 216 2.19 -6.59 -15.37
CA ALA A 216 2.61 -6.04 -14.08
C ALA A 216 2.08 -4.62 -13.84
N ILE A 217 1.56 -4.39 -12.63
CA ILE A 217 1.30 -3.06 -12.07
C ILE A 217 2.58 -2.61 -11.35
N ALA A 218 3.16 -1.50 -11.80
CA ALA A 218 4.36 -0.94 -11.18
C ALA A 218 4.20 0.56 -10.93
N GLY A 219 4.58 1.03 -9.75
CA GLY A 219 4.35 2.42 -9.36
C GLY A 219 4.91 2.78 -8.00
N GLY A 220 4.31 3.76 -7.36
CA GLY A 220 4.60 4.11 -5.98
C GLY A 220 3.64 5.15 -5.40
N VAL A 221 3.81 5.39 -4.10
CA VAL A 221 3.00 6.32 -3.32
C VAL A 221 3.86 6.99 -2.24
N ASN A 222 3.57 8.26 -1.95
CA ASN A 222 4.10 8.97 -0.79
C ASN A 222 3.03 9.92 -0.25
N LEU A 223 2.74 9.85 1.05
CA LEU A 223 1.91 10.84 1.76
C LEU A 223 2.62 11.37 3.01
N ILE A 224 2.32 12.62 3.35
CA ILE A 224 2.92 13.39 4.43
C ILE A 224 1.85 13.62 5.51
N MET A 225 1.72 12.65 6.41
CA MET A 225 0.59 12.54 7.34
C MET A 225 0.89 12.98 8.78
N HIS A 226 2.15 13.27 9.13
CA HIS A 226 2.52 13.64 10.51
C HIS A 226 3.76 14.55 10.57
N PRO A 227 3.81 15.58 11.46
CA PRO A 227 4.92 16.54 11.55
C PRO A 227 6.29 15.93 11.90
N SER A 228 6.34 14.72 12.46
CA SER A 228 7.63 14.03 12.68
C SER A 228 8.39 13.75 11.38
N HIS A 229 7.70 13.64 10.24
CA HIS A 229 8.33 13.48 8.94
C HIS A 229 9.18 14.72 8.59
N TYR A 230 8.58 15.91 8.64
CA TYR A 230 9.26 17.19 8.44
C TYR A 230 10.39 17.43 9.46
N ALA A 231 10.21 17.05 10.72
CA ALA A 231 11.24 17.17 11.74
C ALA A 231 12.43 16.21 11.50
N ARG A 232 12.17 15.00 10.97
CA ARG A 232 13.19 14.02 10.58
C ARG A 232 14.01 14.50 9.38
N LEU A 233 13.37 15.03 8.34
CA LEU A 233 14.09 15.56 7.17
C LEU A 233 14.83 16.88 7.47
N ALA A 234 14.29 17.71 8.37
CA ALA A 234 14.95 18.93 8.85
C ALA A 234 16.18 18.65 9.74
N SER A 235 16.15 17.63 10.60
CA SER A 235 17.29 17.33 11.49
C SER A 235 18.53 16.82 10.75
N VAL A 236 18.35 16.25 9.56
CA VAL A 236 19.46 15.88 8.64
C VAL A 236 19.74 16.96 7.56
N GLY A 237 19.04 18.09 7.60
CA GLY A 237 19.28 19.24 6.73
C GLY A 237 18.95 19.03 5.25
N MET A 238 18.01 18.13 4.92
CA MET A 238 17.66 17.80 3.53
C MET A 238 16.70 18.79 2.87
N LEU A 239 15.92 19.53 3.67
CA LEU A 239 14.86 20.40 3.18
C LEU A 239 15.36 21.78 2.76
N SER A 240 14.75 22.38 1.73
CA SER A 240 14.87 23.82 1.46
C SER A 240 14.18 24.61 2.58
N ALA A 241 14.75 25.76 2.94
CA ALA A 241 14.03 26.73 3.78
C ALA A 241 12.93 27.49 3.01
N GLY A 242 12.98 27.48 1.68
CA GLY A 242 12.02 28.15 0.80
C GLY A 242 10.95 27.22 0.21
N PRO A 243 10.07 27.75 -0.65
CA PRO A 243 8.99 27.01 -1.31
C PRO A 243 9.40 26.28 -2.60
N HIS A 244 10.70 26.10 -2.92
CA HIS A 244 11.12 25.66 -4.25
C HIS A 244 12.22 24.58 -4.24
N CYS A 245 12.01 23.48 -4.98
CA CYS A 245 13.10 22.61 -5.43
C CYS A 245 13.85 23.28 -6.59
N ARG A 246 15.00 23.90 -6.32
CA ARG A 246 15.79 24.66 -7.31
C ARG A 246 16.66 23.75 -8.19
N ALA A 247 16.05 22.76 -8.83
CA ALA A 247 16.75 21.77 -9.64
C ALA A 247 17.61 22.43 -10.74
N PHE A 248 18.93 22.26 -10.65
CA PHE A 248 19.95 22.91 -11.50
C PHE A 248 20.01 24.44 -11.45
N GLY A 249 19.26 25.08 -10.55
CA GLY A 249 19.26 26.52 -10.32
C GLY A 249 20.37 26.98 -9.38
N ALA A 250 20.64 28.28 -9.38
CA ALA A 250 21.44 28.92 -8.33
C ALA A 250 20.73 28.85 -6.97
N ASP A 251 21.52 28.96 -5.89
CA ASP A 251 21.06 29.00 -4.49
C ASP A 251 20.24 27.76 -4.04
N ALA A 252 20.56 26.59 -4.62
CA ALA A 252 19.93 25.30 -4.38
C ALA A 252 20.26 24.70 -2.99
N ASP A 253 19.40 24.96 -1.99
CA ASP A 253 19.67 24.72 -0.57
C ASP A 253 19.05 23.44 0.03
N GLY A 254 18.33 22.64 -0.76
CA GLY A 254 17.55 21.48 -0.32
C GLY A 254 16.30 21.24 -1.19
N PHE A 255 15.55 20.19 -0.89
CA PHE A 255 14.26 19.92 -1.56
C PHE A 255 13.05 20.40 -0.74
N VAL A 256 11.94 20.69 -1.40
CA VAL A 256 10.63 20.78 -0.77
C VAL A 256 9.97 19.41 -0.85
N ASP A 257 9.40 18.92 0.25
CA ASP A 257 8.78 17.59 0.33
C ASP A 257 7.49 17.52 -0.50
N GLY A 258 7.07 16.31 -0.89
CA GLY A 258 5.93 16.13 -1.79
C GLY A 258 5.10 14.87 -1.55
N GLU A 259 3.84 14.94 -1.99
CA GLU A 259 2.90 13.83 -2.01
C GLU A 259 2.62 13.35 -3.43
N GLY A 260 2.06 12.16 -3.54
CA GLY A 260 1.53 11.67 -4.80
C GLY A 260 1.30 10.16 -4.79
N VAL A 261 0.49 9.70 -5.74
CA VAL A 261 0.38 8.31 -6.14
C VAL A 261 0.46 8.21 -7.66
N GLY A 262 1.20 7.23 -8.16
CA GLY A 262 1.37 7.02 -9.59
C GLY A 262 1.71 5.57 -9.92
N ALA A 263 1.18 5.07 -11.03
CA ALA A 263 1.45 3.72 -11.50
C ALA A 263 1.30 3.60 -13.03
N VAL A 264 1.96 2.59 -13.58
CA VAL A 264 1.91 2.17 -14.99
C VAL A 264 1.59 0.68 -15.07
N LEU A 265 0.87 0.31 -16.13
CA LEU A 265 0.53 -1.07 -16.45
C LEU A 265 1.46 -1.54 -17.56
N LEU A 266 2.23 -2.59 -17.27
CA LEU A 266 3.35 -3.05 -18.06
C LEU A 266 3.04 -4.43 -18.65
N LYS A 267 3.25 -4.59 -19.96
CA LYS A 267 3.12 -5.88 -20.67
C LYS A 267 4.19 -6.00 -21.77
N PRO A 268 4.75 -7.19 -22.06
CA PRO A 268 5.70 -7.36 -23.16
C PRO A 268 5.14 -6.80 -24.47
N LEU A 269 5.94 -6.02 -25.20
CA LEU A 269 5.49 -5.23 -26.35
C LEU A 269 4.76 -6.09 -27.39
N GLN A 270 5.29 -7.27 -27.72
CA GLN A 270 4.65 -8.18 -28.65
C GLN A 270 3.24 -8.59 -28.19
N ARG A 271 3.04 -8.90 -26.91
CA ARG A 271 1.73 -9.25 -26.34
C ARG A 271 0.76 -8.05 -26.32
N ALA A 272 1.27 -6.82 -26.15
CA ALA A 272 0.45 -5.60 -26.24
C ALA A 272 -0.03 -5.33 -27.68
N LEU A 273 0.81 -5.63 -28.68
CA LEU A 273 0.44 -5.56 -30.10
C LEU A 273 -0.55 -6.68 -30.49
N GLU A 274 -0.35 -7.91 -30.01
CA GLU A 274 -1.24 -9.06 -30.25
C GLU A 274 -2.63 -8.86 -29.63
N ASP A 275 -2.70 -8.29 -28.42
CA ASP A 275 -3.97 -8.07 -27.71
C ASP A 275 -4.68 -6.73 -28.10
N GLY A 276 -4.09 -5.92 -29.00
CA GLY A 276 -4.70 -4.70 -29.53
C GLY A 276 -4.77 -3.52 -28.55
N ASP A 277 -3.75 -3.35 -27.72
CA ASP A 277 -3.70 -2.30 -26.69
C ASP A 277 -3.34 -0.92 -27.27
N GLN A 278 -3.72 0.12 -26.53
CA GLN A 278 -3.00 1.40 -26.61
C GLN A 278 -1.60 1.25 -25.99
N ILE A 279 -0.63 2.00 -26.50
CA ILE A 279 0.73 2.01 -25.97
C ILE A 279 1.17 3.47 -25.81
N TYR A 280 1.39 3.88 -24.56
CA TYR A 280 1.87 5.22 -24.20
C TYR A 280 3.36 5.43 -24.53
N GLY A 281 4.13 4.35 -24.52
CA GLY A 281 5.56 4.31 -24.79
C GLY A 281 6.10 2.91 -24.50
N VAL A 282 7.34 2.66 -24.91
CA VAL A 282 8.03 1.38 -24.72
C VAL A 282 9.22 1.60 -23.79
N ILE A 283 9.30 0.87 -22.68
CA ILE A 283 10.51 0.80 -21.87
C ILE A 283 11.50 -0.10 -22.61
N LYS A 284 12.68 0.45 -22.89
CA LYS A 284 13.73 -0.15 -23.73
C LYS A 284 14.95 -0.58 -22.92
N GLY A 285 15.16 -0.03 -21.73
CA GLY A 285 16.23 -0.45 -20.84
C GLY A 285 15.97 -0.01 -19.40
N SER A 286 16.51 -0.77 -18.44
CA SER A 286 16.46 -0.43 -17.02
C SER A 286 17.68 -0.98 -16.28
N ALA A 287 18.18 -0.27 -15.28
CA ALA A 287 19.27 -0.71 -14.42
C ALA A 287 19.10 -0.21 -12.98
N LEU A 288 19.61 -0.99 -12.01
CA LEU A 288 19.76 -0.62 -10.60
C LEU A 288 21.20 -0.82 -10.16
N ASN A 289 21.72 0.07 -9.30
CA ASN A 289 22.98 -0.17 -8.58
C ASN A 289 23.02 0.57 -7.23
N ALA A 290 24.15 0.45 -6.52
CA ALA A 290 24.42 1.20 -5.30
C ALA A 290 25.62 2.15 -5.48
N GLY A 291 25.56 3.31 -4.83
CA GLY A 291 26.65 4.29 -4.78
C GLY A 291 27.92 3.78 -4.06
N GLY A 292 27.82 2.66 -3.33
CA GLY A 292 28.94 2.05 -2.63
C GLY A 292 29.46 2.90 -1.47
N LYS A 293 30.77 2.85 -1.21
CA LYS A 293 31.39 3.59 -0.12
C LYS A 293 31.71 5.03 -0.54
N THR A 294 30.94 5.99 -0.02
CA THR A 294 31.18 7.44 -0.16
C THR A 294 31.64 8.07 1.17
N PHE A 295 31.95 9.37 1.16
CA PHE A 295 32.53 10.09 2.30
C PHE A 295 31.57 10.25 3.49
N ARG A 296 30.26 10.35 3.23
CA ARG A 296 29.18 10.24 4.24
C ARG A 296 28.06 9.41 3.63
N TYR A 297 27.28 8.71 4.44
CA TYR A 297 26.23 7.78 4.00
C TYR A 297 25.28 8.35 2.92
N THR A 298 24.89 9.63 3.06
CA THR A 298 23.94 10.32 2.15
C THR A 298 24.59 11.08 0.99
N VAL A 299 25.92 10.99 0.80
CA VAL A 299 26.61 11.65 -0.31
C VAL A 299 26.53 10.75 -1.56
N PRO A 300 25.99 11.22 -2.70
CA PRO A 300 25.88 10.44 -3.93
C PRO A 300 27.25 10.20 -4.59
N ASN A 301 27.31 9.22 -5.48
CA ASN A 301 28.53 8.83 -6.21
C ASN A 301 28.34 9.03 -7.73
N PRO A 302 28.99 10.04 -8.36
CA PRO A 302 28.82 10.32 -9.79
C PRO A 302 29.30 9.16 -10.67
N LEU A 303 30.30 8.40 -10.23
CA LEU A 303 30.84 7.25 -10.99
C LEU A 303 29.85 6.07 -10.98
N ALA A 304 29.10 5.90 -9.89
CA ALA A 304 28.04 4.89 -9.82
C ALA A 304 26.82 5.29 -10.66
N GLN A 305 26.45 6.58 -10.62
CA GLN A 305 25.38 7.15 -11.46
C GLN A 305 25.74 7.07 -12.95
N GLY A 306 26.98 7.40 -13.34
CA GLY A 306 27.43 7.28 -14.72
C GLY A 306 27.41 5.84 -15.24
N ARG A 307 27.90 4.88 -14.43
CA ARG A 307 27.84 3.44 -14.78
C ARG A 307 26.40 2.93 -14.92
N LEU A 308 25.49 3.35 -14.04
CA LEU A 308 24.07 3.00 -14.09
C LEU A 308 23.42 3.43 -15.41
N VAL A 309 23.64 4.69 -15.79
CA VAL A 309 23.08 5.27 -17.01
C VAL A 309 23.70 4.62 -18.24
N ALA A 310 25.03 4.41 -18.25
CA ALA A 310 25.70 3.68 -19.33
C ALA A 310 25.21 2.22 -19.47
N GLU A 311 24.94 1.52 -18.36
CA GLU A 311 24.36 0.17 -18.39
C GLU A 311 22.93 0.18 -18.96
N ALA A 312 22.09 1.13 -18.55
CA ALA A 312 20.74 1.28 -19.09
C ALA A 312 20.74 1.60 -20.59
N ILE A 313 21.66 2.46 -21.06
CA ILE A 313 21.90 2.76 -22.49
C ILE A 313 22.31 1.51 -23.25
N ALA A 314 23.24 0.73 -22.71
CA ALA A 314 23.70 -0.52 -23.33
C ALA A 314 22.60 -1.59 -23.37
N ARG A 315 21.83 -1.77 -22.29
CA ARG A 315 20.66 -2.67 -22.23
C ARG A 315 19.60 -2.31 -23.26
N ALA A 316 19.43 -1.01 -23.57
CA ALA A 316 18.49 -0.53 -24.60
C ALA A 316 19.01 -0.58 -26.03
N GLY A 317 20.29 -0.89 -26.26
CA GLY A 317 20.91 -0.81 -27.59
C GLY A 317 20.93 0.63 -28.15
N PHE A 318 20.92 1.64 -27.29
CA PHE A 318 20.88 3.05 -27.69
C PHE A 318 22.27 3.65 -27.86
N THR A 319 22.38 4.69 -28.68
CA THR A 319 23.49 5.65 -28.63
C THR A 319 23.10 6.83 -27.75
N PRO A 320 24.00 7.42 -26.95
CA PRO A 320 23.69 8.61 -26.13
C PRO A 320 23.16 9.79 -26.96
N GLN A 321 23.63 9.94 -28.21
CA GLN A 321 23.21 10.97 -29.16
C GLN A 321 21.75 10.79 -29.62
N SER A 322 21.17 9.59 -29.50
CA SER A 322 19.76 9.35 -29.80
C SER A 322 18.81 9.74 -28.66
N ILE A 323 19.33 10.04 -27.46
CA ILE A 323 18.54 10.44 -26.29
C ILE A 323 18.38 11.96 -26.29
N GLY A 324 17.13 12.43 -26.47
CA GLY A 324 16.79 13.85 -26.59
C GLY A 324 16.29 14.50 -25.30
N CYS A 325 16.01 13.72 -24.25
CA CYS A 325 15.60 14.23 -22.93
C CYS A 325 16.15 13.36 -21.80
N VAL A 326 16.53 14.00 -20.68
CA VAL A 326 16.70 13.34 -19.38
C VAL A 326 15.82 14.04 -18.35
N GLU A 327 14.90 13.26 -17.76
CA GLU A 327 14.21 13.63 -16.54
C GLU A 327 15.08 13.19 -15.36
N ALA A 328 15.73 14.16 -14.72
CA ALA A 328 16.75 13.91 -13.73
C ALA A 328 16.17 13.59 -12.35
N HIS A 329 17.01 13.09 -11.46
CA HIS A 329 16.65 13.07 -10.04
C HIS A 329 16.52 14.52 -9.53
N GLY A 330 17.46 15.41 -9.86
CA GLY A 330 17.39 16.87 -9.78
C GLY A 330 16.65 17.36 -8.53
N SER A 331 17.26 17.17 -7.36
CA SER A 331 16.62 17.43 -6.07
C SER A 331 16.65 18.90 -5.65
N GLY A 332 17.44 19.75 -6.33
CA GLY A 332 17.64 21.13 -5.91
C GLY A 332 18.66 21.23 -4.79
N THR A 333 19.71 20.39 -4.84
CA THR A 333 20.83 20.45 -3.90
C THR A 333 22.11 20.85 -4.61
N ASP A 334 22.71 21.96 -4.20
CA ASP A 334 23.87 22.59 -4.83
C ASP A 334 25.01 21.61 -5.20
N PHE A 335 25.30 20.67 -4.29
CA PHE A 335 26.32 19.64 -4.54
C PHE A 335 25.78 18.38 -5.23
N GLY A 336 24.52 18.00 -4.99
CA GLY A 336 23.93 16.77 -5.55
C GLY A 336 23.63 16.90 -7.04
N ASP A 337 23.00 18.01 -7.43
CA ASP A 337 22.63 18.32 -8.82
C ASP A 337 23.89 18.38 -9.72
N ALA A 338 24.99 18.95 -9.20
CA ALA A 338 26.27 19.01 -9.92
C ALA A 338 26.96 17.64 -10.06
N LEU A 339 26.81 16.74 -9.09
CA LEU A 339 27.29 15.35 -9.20
C LEU A 339 26.43 14.52 -10.17
N GLU A 340 25.12 14.74 -10.21
CA GLU A 340 24.24 14.08 -11.19
C GLU A 340 24.59 14.49 -12.62
N VAL A 341 24.71 15.80 -12.93
CA VAL A 341 25.06 16.25 -14.29
C VAL A 341 26.44 15.74 -14.70
N ARG A 342 27.39 15.63 -13.76
CA ARG A 342 28.70 14.99 -14.01
C ARG A 342 28.54 13.50 -14.37
N GLY A 343 27.79 12.72 -13.59
CA GLY A 343 27.58 11.30 -13.84
C GLY A 343 26.86 11.05 -15.18
N LEU A 344 25.83 11.85 -15.47
CA LEU A 344 25.13 11.84 -16.76
C LEU A 344 26.07 12.18 -17.93
N SER A 345 26.94 13.18 -17.78
CA SER A 345 27.89 13.59 -18.83
C SER A 345 28.94 12.50 -19.10
N GLU A 346 29.42 11.82 -18.05
CA GLU A 346 30.32 10.67 -18.16
C GLU A 346 29.66 9.50 -18.92
N ALA A 347 28.40 9.19 -18.60
CA ALA A 347 27.62 8.15 -19.29
C ALA A 347 27.32 8.48 -20.78
N PHE A 348 27.19 9.77 -21.11
CA PHE A 348 26.96 10.25 -22.47
C PHE A 348 28.26 10.38 -23.29
N GLY A 349 29.42 10.04 -22.72
CA GLY A 349 30.72 10.08 -23.40
C GLY A 349 31.27 11.50 -23.60
N ALA A 350 30.87 12.45 -22.77
CA ALA A 350 31.15 13.88 -22.96
C ALA A 350 32.59 14.29 -22.60
N THR A 351 33.55 13.99 -23.47
CA THR A 351 34.84 14.70 -23.52
C THR A 351 34.80 15.77 -24.61
N ALA A 352 34.43 17.00 -24.22
CA ALA A 352 34.21 18.17 -25.08
C ALA A 352 33.09 17.98 -26.13
N VAL A 353 31.85 18.30 -25.75
CA VAL A 353 30.71 18.33 -26.68
C VAL A 353 30.70 19.63 -27.49
N ALA A 354 30.43 19.53 -28.80
CA ALA A 354 30.44 20.70 -29.70
C ALA A 354 29.19 21.60 -29.59
N ALA A 355 28.04 21.02 -29.25
CA ALA A 355 26.80 21.72 -28.89
C ALA A 355 25.88 20.77 -28.10
N PRO A 356 25.14 21.24 -27.08
CA PRO A 356 24.18 20.42 -26.35
C PRO A 356 22.99 20.01 -27.25
N TRP A 357 22.44 18.82 -27.03
CA TRP A 357 21.34 18.25 -27.81
C TRP A 357 20.21 17.65 -26.96
N CYS A 358 20.42 17.47 -25.66
CA CYS A 358 19.52 16.76 -24.76
C CYS A 358 18.87 17.74 -23.77
N ALA A 359 17.54 17.77 -23.71
CA ALA A 359 16.80 18.57 -22.75
C ALA A 359 16.89 17.95 -21.34
N LEU A 360 17.26 18.74 -20.34
CA LEU A 360 17.37 18.33 -18.94
C LEU A 360 16.30 19.04 -18.10
N GLY A 361 15.66 18.31 -17.18
CA GLY A 361 14.72 18.90 -16.23
C GLY A 361 14.43 18.00 -15.02
N SER A 362 13.67 18.53 -14.07
CA SER A 362 13.17 17.77 -12.92
C SER A 362 11.76 18.25 -12.53
N VAL A 363 10.82 17.31 -12.53
CA VAL A 363 9.41 17.47 -12.11
C VAL A 363 9.28 17.91 -10.65
N LYS A 364 10.32 17.72 -9.84
CA LYS A 364 10.36 18.18 -8.44
C LYS A 364 10.29 19.70 -8.35
N SER A 365 10.70 20.41 -9.39
CA SER A 365 10.51 21.86 -9.52
C SER A 365 9.04 22.28 -9.69
N ASN A 366 8.15 21.36 -10.13
CA ASN A 366 6.71 21.61 -10.21
C ASN A 366 5.96 21.14 -8.95
N ILE A 367 6.23 19.94 -8.45
CA ILE A 367 5.40 19.26 -7.43
C ILE A 367 6.12 18.91 -6.11
N GLY A 368 7.38 19.31 -5.94
CA GLY A 368 8.19 18.88 -4.81
C GLY A 368 8.79 17.48 -4.98
N HIS A 369 9.62 17.06 -4.03
CA HIS A 369 10.20 15.73 -4.00
C HIS A 369 9.25 14.74 -3.32
N GLY A 370 8.41 14.06 -4.10
CA GLY A 370 7.52 13.01 -3.59
C GLY A 370 8.21 11.70 -3.19
N GLU A 371 9.20 11.72 -2.28
CA GLU A 371 10.08 10.60 -1.86
C GLU A 371 10.00 9.34 -2.77
N GLY A 372 9.21 8.32 -2.37
CA GLY A 372 9.06 7.05 -3.09
C GLY A 372 8.33 7.11 -4.43
N VAL A 373 7.40 8.06 -4.63
CA VAL A 373 6.67 8.29 -5.90
C VAL A 373 7.44 9.17 -6.89
N ALA A 374 8.55 9.79 -6.47
CA ALA A 374 9.30 10.76 -7.27
C ALA A 374 9.85 10.23 -8.61
N GLY A 375 10.07 8.91 -8.72
CA GLY A 375 10.51 8.27 -9.96
C GLY A 375 9.38 8.11 -10.98
N ILE A 376 8.25 7.52 -10.56
CA ILE A 376 7.07 7.36 -11.44
C ILE A 376 6.49 8.72 -11.87
N ALA A 377 6.53 9.75 -11.03
CA ALA A 377 6.15 11.11 -11.44
C ALA A 377 6.99 11.67 -12.61
N GLY A 378 8.30 11.40 -12.60
CA GLY A 378 9.19 11.73 -13.72
C GLY A 378 8.87 10.93 -14.99
N LEU A 379 8.56 9.63 -14.85
CA LEU A 379 8.12 8.80 -15.98
C LEU A 379 6.78 9.27 -16.56
N THR A 380 5.79 9.62 -15.72
CA THR A 380 4.52 10.23 -16.16
C THR A 380 4.79 11.49 -16.99
N LYS A 381 5.67 12.38 -16.52
CA LYS A 381 6.06 13.59 -17.27
C LYS A 381 6.67 13.24 -18.63
N LEU A 382 7.61 12.30 -18.71
CA LEU A 382 8.23 11.89 -19.99
C LEU A 382 7.21 11.34 -20.98
N ILE A 383 6.28 10.49 -20.53
CA ILE A 383 5.19 9.93 -21.36
C ILE A 383 4.34 11.05 -21.96
N LEU A 384 3.95 12.03 -21.15
CA LEU A 384 3.13 13.17 -21.61
C LEU A 384 3.90 14.06 -22.58
N GLN A 385 5.18 14.35 -22.31
CA GLN A 385 6.06 15.07 -23.24
C GLN A 385 6.21 14.37 -24.59
N MET A 386 6.30 13.03 -24.61
CA MET A 386 6.32 12.24 -25.85
C MET A 386 4.98 12.32 -26.58
N ARG A 387 3.85 12.13 -25.88
CA ARG A 387 2.49 12.15 -26.44
C ARG A 387 2.19 13.47 -27.15
N HIS A 388 2.41 14.60 -26.49
CA HIS A 388 2.14 15.92 -27.04
C HIS A 388 3.30 16.47 -27.90
N GLY A 389 4.44 15.78 -27.95
CA GLY A 389 5.60 16.19 -28.72
C GLY A 389 6.19 17.52 -28.27
N GLN A 390 6.22 17.77 -26.96
CA GLN A 390 6.62 19.02 -26.33
C GLN A 390 7.46 18.76 -25.08
N PHE A 391 8.48 19.59 -24.84
CA PHE A 391 9.20 19.64 -23.57
C PHE A 391 8.51 20.63 -22.62
N ALA A 392 8.25 20.22 -21.38
CA ALA A 392 7.66 21.06 -20.35
C ALA A 392 8.74 21.83 -19.55
N PRO A 393 8.44 23.05 -19.05
CA PRO A 393 9.35 23.80 -18.17
C PRO A 393 9.80 23.04 -16.93
N SER A 394 11.10 23.09 -16.64
CA SER A 394 11.70 22.87 -15.32
C SER A 394 11.87 24.23 -14.64
N LEU A 395 11.28 24.40 -13.46
CA LEU A 395 11.13 25.68 -12.80
C LEU A 395 12.35 26.08 -11.95
N HIS A 396 12.37 27.35 -11.51
CA HIS A 396 13.34 27.94 -10.58
C HIS A 396 14.83 27.92 -11.01
N ALA A 397 15.11 27.62 -12.28
CA ALA A 397 16.45 27.54 -12.87
C ALA A 397 16.75 28.71 -13.83
N GLN A 398 16.16 29.90 -13.63
CA GLN A 398 16.41 31.08 -14.47
C GLN A 398 17.91 31.44 -14.50
N THR A 399 18.52 31.54 -13.32
CA THR A 399 19.97 31.49 -13.11
C THR A 399 20.37 30.04 -12.81
N LEU A 400 21.32 29.49 -13.58
CA LEU A 400 21.79 28.11 -13.42
C LEU A 400 22.82 28.00 -12.29
N ASN A 401 22.99 26.80 -11.74
CA ASN A 401 24.01 26.53 -10.71
C ASN A 401 25.43 26.76 -11.28
N PRO A 402 26.24 27.69 -10.72
CA PRO A 402 27.57 28.03 -11.24
C PRO A 402 28.65 26.94 -11.04
N ARG A 403 28.34 25.84 -10.34
CA ARG A 403 29.21 24.65 -10.29
C ARG A 403 29.10 23.78 -11.55
N ILE A 404 28.08 23.99 -12.37
CA ILE A 404 27.78 23.16 -13.53
C ILE A 404 28.13 23.93 -14.80
N ASP A 405 29.26 23.57 -15.43
CA ASP A 405 29.62 24.07 -16.75
C ASP A 405 28.76 23.41 -17.83
N PHE A 406 27.50 23.85 -17.94
CA PHE A 406 26.54 23.33 -18.92
C PHE A 406 27.06 23.44 -20.37
N ALA A 407 27.90 24.43 -20.68
CA ALA A 407 28.46 24.60 -22.02
C ALA A 407 29.41 23.45 -22.43
N GLY A 408 30.04 22.77 -21.47
CA GLY A 408 30.83 21.56 -21.69
C GLY A 408 30.03 20.26 -21.77
N THR A 409 28.72 20.29 -21.50
CA THR A 409 27.84 19.10 -21.40
C THR A 409 26.94 18.91 -22.63
N PRO A 410 26.35 17.71 -22.84
CA PRO A 410 25.33 17.53 -23.86
C PRO A 410 23.94 18.09 -23.48
N PHE A 411 23.82 18.71 -22.29
CA PHE A 411 22.54 19.04 -21.66
C PHE A 411 22.21 20.53 -21.71
N THR A 412 20.93 20.84 -21.95
CA THR A 412 20.35 22.18 -21.77
C THR A 412 19.20 22.09 -20.79
N VAL A 413 19.20 22.88 -19.73
CA VAL A 413 18.07 22.93 -18.78
C VAL A 413 16.85 23.54 -19.48
N GLN A 414 15.78 22.75 -19.58
CA GLN A 414 14.53 23.16 -20.20
C GLN A 414 13.79 24.14 -19.29
N ARG A 415 13.75 25.43 -19.63
CA ARG A 415 13.14 26.48 -18.78
C ARG A 415 11.80 27.00 -19.29
N GLU A 416 11.41 26.62 -20.51
CA GLU A 416 10.24 27.12 -21.24
C GLU A 416 9.52 25.95 -21.94
N LEU A 417 8.25 26.14 -22.31
CA LEU A 417 7.51 25.16 -23.11
C LEU A 417 8.02 25.21 -24.56
N ALA A 418 8.52 24.10 -25.09
CA ALA A 418 9.09 24.05 -26.45
C ALA A 418 8.64 22.80 -27.23
N PRO A 419 8.56 22.85 -28.57
CA PRO A 419 8.38 21.65 -29.38
C PRO A 419 9.53 20.66 -29.18
N TRP A 420 9.20 19.39 -29.00
CA TRP A 420 10.13 18.27 -29.07
C TRP A 420 9.93 17.57 -30.43
N PRO A 421 10.68 17.93 -31.49
CA PRO A 421 10.57 17.25 -32.77
C PRO A 421 11.04 15.79 -32.68
N ARG A 422 10.50 14.91 -33.53
CA ARG A 422 11.07 13.57 -33.72
C ARG A 422 12.40 13.69 -34.46
N PRO A 423 13.50 13.09 -33.98
CA PRO A 423 14.75 13.02 -34.72
C PRO A 423 14.62 12.27 -36.05
N ALA A 424 15.55 12.52 -36.98
CA ALA A 424 15.59 11.78 -38.24
C ALA A 424 16.05 10.33 -38.00
N GLY A 425 15.21 9.36 -38.37
CA GLY A 425 15.54 7.93 -38.35
C GLY A 425 15.24 7.16 -37.06
N HIS A 426 14.75 7.80 -35.99
CA HIS A 426 14.27 7.08 -34.79
C HIS A 426 13.16 7.85 -34.05
N PRO A 427 12.32 7.18 -33.24
CA PRO A 427 11.36 7.84 -32.36
C PRO A 427 12.04 8.71 -31.28
N ARG A 428 11.26 9.53 -30.56
CA ARG A 428 11.77 10.24 -29.37
C ARG A 428 12.24 9.23 -28.32
N ARG A 429 13.39 9.50 -27.70
CA ARG A 429 13.98 8.69 -26.62
C ARG A 429 14.32 9.57 -25.44
N ALA A 430 14.07 9.07 -24.24
CA ALA A 430 14.40 9.76 -23.00
C ALA A 430 14.86 8.79 -21.91
N GLY A 431 15.59 9.32 -20.92
CA GLY A 431 15.91 8.61 -19.69
C GLY A 431 15.29 9.27 -18.46
N VAL A 432 14.95 8.48 -17.45
CA VAL A 432 14.52 8.97 -16.12
C VAL A 432 15.41 8.41 -15.02
N SER A 433 15.95 9.29 -14.18
CA SER A 433 16.80 8.96 -13.03
C SER A 433 16.05 9.10 -11.71
N SER A 434 16.30 8.21 -10.75
CA SER A 434 16.11 8.55 -9.34
C SER A 434 17.11 7.86 -8.43
N PHE A 435 17.60 8.59 -7.43
CA PHE A 435 18.67 8.19 -6.52
C PHE A 435 18.18 8.28 -5.07
N GLY A 436 18.10 7.14 -4.38
CA GLY A 436 17.72 7.07 -2.97
C GLY A 436 18.81 7.65 -2.07
N ALA A 437 18.43 8.36 -1.02
CA ALA A 437 19.36 8.98 -0.07
C ALA A 437 20.30 7.99 0.64
N GLY A 438 19.96 6.69 0.69
CA GLY A 438 20.84 5.61 1.14
C GLY A 438 21.82 5.07 0.08
N GLY A 439 21.89 5.72 -1.09
CA GLY A 439 22.77 5.37 -2.21
C GLY A 439 22.22 4.35 -3.21
N ALA A 440 20.95 3.92 -3.10
CA ALA A 440 20.32 2.99 -4.05
C ALA A 440 19.81 3.73 -5.29
N ASN A 441 20.39 3.46 -6.45
CA ASN A 441 20.18 4.22 -7.69
C ASN A 441 19.37 3.43 -8.73
N ALA A 442 18.50 4.11 -9.47
CA ALA A 442 17.70 3.55 -10.54
C ALA A 442 17.67 4.46 -11.77
N HIS A 443 17.70 3.86 -12.97
CA HIS A 443 17.52 4.57 -14.23
C HIS A 443 16.74 3.71 -15.24
N LEU A 444 15.81 4.33 -15.97
CA LEU A 444 15.01 3.70 -17.04
C LEU A 444 15.17 4.50 -18.34
N LEU A 445 15.19 3.80 -19.48
CA LEU A 445 15.11 4.40 -20.81
C LEU A 445 13.78 4.04 -21.48
N ILE A 446 13.13 5.05 -22.05
CA ILE A 446 11.84 4.96 -22.72
C ILE A 446 11.94 5.49 -24.16
N GLU A 447 11.20 4.87 -25.07
CA GLU A 447 11.03 5.25 -26.46
C GLU A 447 9.55 5.53 -26.77
N GLU A 448 9.31 6.55 -27.58
CA GLU A 448 7.99 6.86 -28.10
C GLU A 448 7.47 5.70 -28.97
N TYR A 449 6.30 5.17 -28.64
CA TYR A 449 5.63 4.21 -29.50
C TYR A 449 5.06 4.92 -30.74
N VAL A 450 5.69 4.68 -31.88
CA VAL A 450 5.16 5.09 -33.19
C VAL A 450 4.43 3.91 -33.78
N ALA A 451 3.09 3.97 -33.77
CA ALA A 451 2.26 2.98 -34.45
C ALA A 451 2.68 2.87 -35.93
N PRO A 452 2.80 1.66 -36.51
CA PRO A 452 2.95 1.50 -37.94
C PRO A 452 1.83 2.24 -38.67
N ALA A 453 2.14 2.90 -39.78
CA ALA A 453 1.12 3.51 -40.63
C ALA A 453 0.14 2.41 -41.07
N ALA A 454 -1.09 2.46 -40.55
CA ALA A 454 -2.11 1.47 -40.85
C ALA A 454 -2.30 1.40 -42.38
N PRO A 455 -2.38 0.21 -42.99
CA PRO A 455 -2.79 0.09 -44.38
C PRO A 455 -4.13 0.80 -44.54
N ALA A 456 -4.28 1.63 -45.58
CA ALA A 456 -5.53 2.37 -45.86
C ALA A 456 -6.74 1.47 -46.23
N ALA A 457 -6.63 0.17 -45.93
CA ALA A 457 -7.58 -0.89 -46.17
C ALA A 457 -7.72 -1.85 -44.96
N SER A 458 -7.30 -1.46 -43.75
CA SER A 458 -7.85 -2.08 -42.53
C SER A 458 -9.31 -1.62 -42.40
N VAL A 459 -10.20 -2.30 -43.15
CA VAL A 459 -11.61 -1.93 -43.30
C VAL A 459 -12.24 -1.79 -41.92
N ALA A 460 -12.61 -0.56 -41.57
CA ALA A 460 -13.27 -0.27 -40.32
C ALA A 460 -14.59 -1.06 -40.22
N ALA A 461 -15.02 -1.37 -38.99
CA ALA A 461 -16.45 -1.49 -38.74
C ALA A 461 -17.10 -0.23 -39.34
N ASN A 462 -18.04 -0.41 -40.28
CA ASN A 462 -18.51 0.64 -41.20
C ASN A 462 -18.66 2.00 -40.46
N PRO A 463 -18.02 3.10 -40.91
CA PRO A 463 -18.06 4.37 -40.17
C PRO A 463 -19.47 4.90 -39.87
N ASP A 464 -20.44 4.55 -40.70
CA ASP A 464 -21.87 4.90 -40.54
C ASP A 464 -22.69 3.85 -39.75
N ALA A 465 -22.05 2.80 -39.21
CA ALA A 465 -22.74 1.78 -38.41
C ALA A 465 -23.06 2.30 -37.00
N PRO A 466 -24.28 2.02 -36.47
CA PRO A 466 -24.60 2.37 -35.10
C PRO A 466 -23.76 1.57 -34.10
N ALA A 467 -23.20 2.27 -33.12
CA ALA A 467 -22.46 1.68 -32.02
C ALA A 467 -23.32 1.61 -30.75
N LEU A 468 -23.11 0.54 -29.98
CA LEU A 468 -23.71 0.33 -28.67
C LEU A 468 -22.85 1.00 -27.60
N ILE A 469 -23.37 2.06 -26.99
CA ILE A 469 -22.74 2.72 -25.85
C ILE A 469 -23.36 2.20 -24.56
N VAL A 470 -22.51 1.82 -23.61
CA VAL A 470 -22.90 1.30 -22.30
C VAL A 470 -22.09 2.01 -21.21
N LEU A 471 -22.75 2.37 -20.11
CA LEU A 471 -22.15 2.95 -18.91
C LEU A 471 -22.78 2.31 -17.68
N SER A 472 -21.99 1.99 -16.67
CA SER A 472 -22.54 1.46 -15.42
C SER A 472 -21.79 1.95 -14.19
N ALA A 473 -22.48 1.93 -13.04
CA ALA A 473 -21.93 2.32 -11.75
C ALA A 473 -22.58 1.57 -10.59
N ALA A 474 -22.05 1.72 -9.37
CA ALA A 474 -22.60 1.08 -8.18
C ALA A 474 -23.98 1.64 -7.76
N ASN A 475 -24.24 2.92 -8.01
CA ASN A 475 -25.50 3.61 -7.66
C ASN A 475 -25.81 4.76 -8.65
N PRO A 476 -27.01 5.38 -8.58
CA PRO A 476 -27.45 6.35 -9.60
C PRO A 476 -26.61 7.63 -9.66
N ASP A 477 -26.09 8.10 -8.53
CA ASP A 477 -25.28 9.31 -8.44
C ASP A 477 -23.89 9.06 -9.03
N ARG A 478 -23.31 7.88 -8.78
CA ARG A 478 -22.09 7.44 -9.48
C ARG A 478 -22.33 7.31 -10.98
N LEU A 479 -23.51 6.86 -11.44
CA LEU A 479 -23.83 6.75 -12.87
C LEU A 479 -23.96 8.14 -13.54
N HIS A 480 -24.54 9.13 -12.84
CA HIS A 480 -24.55 10.53 -13.27
C HIS A 480 -23.12 11.08 -13.39
N ALA A 481 -22.29 10.86 -12.37
CA ALA A 481 -20.87 11.28 -12.38
C ALA A 481 -20.04 10.57 -13.49
N VAL A 482 -20.33 9.32 -13.83
CA VAL A 482 -19.71 8.61 -14.98
C VAL A 482 -20.10 9.28 -16.29
N ALA A 483 -21.39 9.58 -16.49
CA ALA A 483 -21.89 10.24 -17.70
C ALA A 483 -21.32 11.66 -17.85
N GLN A 484 -21.21 12.43 -16.76
CA GLN A 484 -20.64 13.77 -16.76
C GLN A 484 -19.15 13.73 -17.14
N ARG A 485 -18.35 12.88 -16.48
CA ARG A 485 -16.92 12.72 -16.81
C ARG A 485 -16.69 12.33 -18.27
N LEU A 486 -17.55 11.49 -18.85
CA LEU A 486 -17.45 11.15 -20.27
C LEU A 486 -17.83 12.31 -21.19
N ALA A 487 -18.87 13.09 -20.85
CA ALA A 487 -19.23 14.29 -21.60
C ALA A 487 -18.09 15.32 -21.60
N ASP A 488 -17.53 15.63 -20.42
CA ASP A 488 -16.40 16.56 -20.26
C ASP A 488 -15.16 16.11 -21.06
N PHE A 489 -14.90 14.80 -21.09
CA PHE A 489 -13.80 14.22 -21.85
C PHE A 489 -14.00 14.33 -23.37
N LEU A 490 -15.21 14.10 -23.87
CA LEU A 490 -15.55 14.22 -25.29
C LEU A 490 -15.45 15.68 -25.79
N ASP A 491 -15.77 16.65 -24.93
CA ASP A 491 -15.65 18.08 -25.24
C ASP A 491 -14.17 18.56 -25.20
N GLY A 492 -13.29 17.86 -24.46
CA GLY A 492 -11.87 18.18 -24.26
C GLY A 492 -10.91 17.86 -25.43
N GLU A 493 -9.60 18.08 -25.23
CA GLU A 493 -8.53 17.79 -26.22
C GLU A 493 -8.47 16.28 -26.53
N PHE A 494 -8.38 15.44 -25.49
CA PHE A 494 -8.22 13.99 -25.60
C PHE A 494 -9.42 13.24 -26.20
N GLY A 495 -10.63 13.80 -26.14
CA GLY A 495 -11.83 13.21 -26.74
C GLY A 495 -11.87 13.27 -28.28
N ARG A 496 -10.97 14.04 -28.89
CA ARG A 496 -10.90 14.27 -30.35
C ARG A 496 -9.97 13.26 -31.06
N ASP A 497 -9.13 12.55 -30.30
CA ASP A 497 -8.17 11.55 -30.78
C ASP A 497 -8.76 10.13 -30.94
N ILE A 498 -10.07 9.97 -30.68
CA ILE A 498 -10.74 8.66 -30.64
C ILE A 498 -11.91 8.58 -31.62
N THR A 499 -12.24 7.35 -32.04
CA THR A 499 -13.42 7.06 -32.86
C THR A 499 -14.58 6.53 -32.02
N LEU A 500 -15.79 6.57 -32.57
CA LEU A 500 -16.99 5.98 -31.98
C LEU A 500 -16.84 4.47 -31.69
N ALA A 501 -16.15 3.74 -32.57
CA ALA A 501 -15.97 2.29 -32.42
C ALA A 501 -15.01 1.95 -31.26
N GLU A 502 -13.95 2.74 -31.08
CA GLU A 502 -12.98 2.62 -29.98
C GLU A 502 -13.62 2.98 -28.63
N LEU A 503 -14.43 4.05 -28.61
CA LEU A 503 -15.25 4.44 -27.45
C LEU A 503 -16.18 3.29 -27.02
N ALA A 504 -17.00 2.80 -27.95
CA ALA A 504 -17.96 1.74 -27.69
C ALA A 504 -17.28 0.45 -27.21
N TYR A 505 -16.25 0.00 -27.93
CA TYR A 505 -15.51 -1.22 -27.58
C TYR A 505 -14.85 -1.11 -26.20
N THR A 506 -14.20 0.01 -25.89
CA THR A 506 -13.54 0.18 -24.58
C THR A 506 -14.55 0.21 -23.43
N LEU A 507 -15.71 0.85 -23.61
CA LEU A 507 -16.78 0.85 -22.61
C LEU A 507 -17.43 -0.54 -22.43
N GLN A 508 -17.43 -1.37 -23.47
CA GLN A 508 -18.00 -2.72 -23.45
C GLN A 508 -17.06 -3.76 -22.81
N VAL A 509 -15.80 -3.86 -23.26
CA VAL A 509 -14.86 -4.91 -22.80
C VAL A 509 -13.89 -4.46 -21.71
N GLY A 510 -13.73 -3.14 -21.53
CA GLY A 510 -12.77 -2.51 -20.62
C GLY A 510 -13.40 -1.83 -19.41
N ARG A 511 -14.65 -2.15 -19.08
CA ARG A 511 -15.36 -1.69 -17.88
C ARG A 511 -16.17 -2.84 -17.30
N GLU A 512 -16.33 -2.86 -15.98
CA GLU A 512 -17.20 -3.83 -15.32
C GLU A 512 -18.67 -3.42 -15.46
N ALA A 513 -19.57 -4.41 -15.52
CA ALA A 513 -21.00 -4.20 -15.68
C ALA A 513 -21.68 -4.15 -14.30
N LEU A 514 -21.61 -2.99 -13.65
CA LEU A 514 -22.11 -2.72 -12.31
C LEU A 514 -23.65 -2.61 -12.26
N SER A 515 -24.21 -2.33 -11.08
CA SER A 515 -25.65 -2.48 -10.77
C SER A 515 -26.56 -1.45 -11.44
N GLU A 516 -26.16 -0.19 -11.52
CA GLU A 516 -26.91 0.84 -12.25
C GLU A 516 -26.36 0.96 -13.65
N ARG A 517 -27.23 0.79 -14.66
CA ARG A 517 -26.85 0.64 -16.07
C ARG A 517 -27.58 1.66 -16.94
N LEU A 518 -26.82 2.35 -17.80
CA LEU A 518 -27.29 3.23 -18.87
C LEU A 518 -26.78 2.67 -20.20
N GLY A 519 -27.65 2.52 -21.19
CA GLY A 519 -27.27 2.02 -22.51
C GLY A 519 -28.06 2.69 -23.63
N PHE A 520 -27.39 2.96 -24.76
CA PHE A 520 -28.01 3.59 -25.93
C PHE A 520 -27.28 3.28 -27.23
N VAL A 521 -27.97 3.54 -28.35
CA VAL A 521 -27.43 3.43 -29.71
C VAL A 521 -27.04 4.82 -30.21
N ALA A 522 -25.84 4.96 -30.79
CA ALA A 522 -25.39 6.20 -31.42
C ALA A 522 -24.65 5.91 -32.73
N GLY A 523 -24.87 6.72 -33.77
CA GLY A 523 -24.15 6.69 -35.04
C GLY A 523 -23.02 7.72 -35.16
N SER A 524 -22.80 8.57 -34.15
CA SER A 524 -21.65 9.49 -34.11
C SER A 524 -21.32 9.92 -32.68
N LEU A 525 -20.09 10.38 -32.43
CA LEU A 525 -19.68 10.96 -31.13
C LEU A 525 -20.54 12.17 -30.75
N ALA A 526 -21.03 12.95 -31.72
CA ALA A 526 -21.97 14.03 -31.47
C ALA A 526 -23.33 13.52 -30.94
N GLN A 527 -23.83 12.40 -31.47
CA GLN A 527 -25.03 11.74 -30.92
C GLN A 527 -24.77 11.18 -29.52
N VAL A 528 -23.58 10.63 -29.23
CA VAL A 528 -23.19 10.25 -27.87
C VAL A 528 -23.29 11.44 -26.91
N ARG A 529 -22.73 12.60 -27.29
CA ARG A 529 -22.77 13.80 -26.47
C ARG A 529 -24.18 14.33 -26.21
N VAL A 530 -25.10 14.19 -27.18
CA VAL A 530 -26.53 14.52 -27.02
C VAL A 530 -27.24 13.53 -26.10
N CYS A 531 -27.01 12.22 -26.24
CA CYS A 531 -27.59 11.20 -25.36
C CYS A 531 -27.14 11.38 -23.90
N LEU A 532 -25.86 11.72 -23.68
CA LEU A 532 -25.34 12.09 -22.37
C LEU A 532 -25.99 13.38 -21.85
N ASP A 533 -26.13 14.43 -22.69
CA ASP A 533 -26.76 15.69 -22.28
C ASP A 533 -28.22 15.51 -21.84
N ALA A 534 -28.97 14.65 -22.55
CA ALA A 534 -30.35 14.34 -22.20
C ALA A 534 -30.44 13.58 -20.87
N PHE A 535 -29.59 12.58 -20.66
CA PHE A 535 -29.49 11.84 -19.39
C PHE A 535 -29.09 12.74 -18.20
N LEU A 536 -28.10 13.61 -18.38
CA LEU A 536 -27.57 14.49 -17.32
C LEU A 536 -28.57 15.56 -16.85
N HIS A 537 -29.54 15.91 -17.69
CA HIS A 537 -30.58 16.92 -17.42
C HIS A 537 -32.00 16.31 -17.31
N ASP A 538 -32.12 14.98 -17.15
CA ASP A 538 -33.38 14.21 -17.13
C ASP A 538 -34.39 14.61 -18.23
N ARG A 539 -33.90 14.87 -19.45
CA ARG A 539 -34.72 15.17 -20.64
C ARG A 539 -35.11 13.89 -21.35
N ASP A 540 -36.36 13.83 -21.83
CA ASP A 540 -36.84 12.71 -22.66
C ASP A 540 -36.11 12.68 -24.02
N ALA A 541 -35.28 11.65 -24.23
CA ALA A 541 -34.59 11.36 -25.48
C ALA A 541 -35.34 10.34 -26.36
N GLY A 542 -36.57 9.98 -25.98
CA GLY A 542 -37.35 8.91 -26.58
C GLY A 542 -36.79 7.52 -26.29
N GLN A 543 -37.17 6.55 -27.13
CA GLN A 543 -36.85 5.12 -26.99
C GLN A 543 -35.35 4.76 -27.13
N LEU A 544 -34.45 5.75 -27.20
CA LEU A 544 -33.01 5.55 -27.44
C LEU A 544 -32.20 5.35 -26.16
N LEU A 545 -32.68 5.79 -25.00
CA LEU A 545 -32.02 5.60 -23.70
C LEU A 545 -32.68 4.47 -22.90
N LEU A 546 -31.90 3.46 -22.52
CA LEU A 546 -32.27 2.47 -21.51
C LEU A 546 -31.56 2.82 -20.19
N ARG A 547 -32.33 2.98 -19.09
CA ARG A 547 -31.82 3.17 -17.72
C ARG A 547 -32.42 2.09 -16.82
N THR A 548 -31.59 1.32 -16.15
CA THR A 548 -32.00 0.11 -15.40
C THR A 548 -31.16 -0.15 -14.16
N SER A 549 -31.81 -0.66 -13.11
CA SER A 549 -31.20 -1.06 -11.84
C SER A 549 -31.24 -2.59 -11.71
N VAL A 550 -30.09 -3.23 -11.54
CA VAL A 550 -29.94 -4.70 -11.44
C VAL A 550 -30.40 -5.18 -10.07
N GLY A 551 -31.72 -5.34 -9.96
CA GLY A 551 -32.43 -5.81 -8.76
C GLY A 551 -33.94 -5.90 -8.96
N ARG A 552 -34.50 -5.14 -9.91
CA ARG A 552 -35.96 -5.11 -10.20
C ARG A 552 -36.41 -6.04 -11.35
N GLY A 553 -35.65 -7.08 -11.68
CA GLY A 553 -35.97 -7.92 -12.85
C GLY A 553 -35.05 -9.12 -13.09
N ARG A 554 -34.76 -9.94 -12.06
CA ARG A 554 -34.07 -11.24 -12.26
C ARG A 554 -34.98 -12.32 -12.89
N ASP A 555 -36.29 -12.14 -12.82
CA ASP A 555 -37.27 -13.14 -13.23
C ASP A 555 -37.56 -13.07 -14.74
N GLY A 556 -36.94 -13.98 -15.51
CA GLY A 556 -37.32 -14.18 -16.92
C GLY A 556 -36.34 -14.98 -17.78
N TRP A 557 -35.04 -14.66 -17.72
CA TRP A 557 -34.08 -15.13 -18.73
C TRP A 557 -33.10 -16.22 -18.27
N THR A 558 -32.93 -16.44 -16.97
CA THR A 558 -31.96 -17.41 -16.42
C THR A 558 -32.18 -18.81 -16.96
N ALA A 559 -33.43 -19.25 -17.09
CA ALA A 559 -33.80 -20.55 -17.65
C ALA A 559 -33.68 -20.66 -19.19
N LEU A 560 -33.34 -19.56 -19.88
CA LEU A 560 -33.14 -19.52 -21.33
C LEU A 560 -31.67 -19.38 -21.72
N LEU A 561 -30.81 -18.91 -20.80
CA LEU A 561 -29.38 -18.65 -21.02
C LEU A 561 -28.52 -19.92 -21.07
N GLU A 562 -29.01 -21.05 -20.57
CA GLU A 562 -28.32 -22.36 -20.59
C GLU A 562 -28.53 -23.15 -21.90
N ASP A 563 -29.30 -22.62 -22.86
CA ASP A 563 -29.57 -23.24 -24.16
C ASP A 563 -28.62 -22.71 -25.25
N GLU A 564 -27.98 -23.61 -26.02
CA GLU A 564 -27.18 -23.25 -27.21
C GLU A 564 -27.99 -22.42 -28.23
N SER A 565 -29.31 -22.61 -28.27
CA SER A 565 -30.21 -21.83 -29.12
C SER A 565 -30.19 -20.35 -28.75
N PHE A 566 -29.98 -19.98 -27.49
CA PHE A 566 -29.95 -18.58 -27.06
C PHE A 566 -28.70 -17.85 -27.58
N ALA A 567 -27.52 -18.47 -27.51
CA ALA A 567 -26.31 -17.92 -28.09
C ALA A 567 -26.43 -17.75 -29.63
N ALA A 568 -27.14 -18.66 -30.31
CA ALA A 568 -27.48 -18.51 -31.72
C ALA A 568 -28.51 -17.40 -31.98
N THR A 569 -29.53 -17.25 -31.11
CA THR A 569 -30.53 -16.17 -31.17
C THR A 569 -29.90 -14.80 -30.99
N VAL A 570 -29.01 -14.63 -30.01
CA VAL A 570 -28.28 -13.39 -29.74
C VAL A 570 -27.37 -13.03 -30.92
N ARG A 571 -26.62 -13.98 -31.50
CA ARG A 571 -25.89 -13.74 -32.76
C ARG A 571 -26.84 -13.31 -33.89
N GLY A 572 -28.00 -13.96 -34.03
CA GLY A 572 -29.04 -13.58 -34.98
C GLY A 572 -29.71 -12.23 -34.70
N TRP A 573 -29.57 -11.65 -33.51
CA TRP A 573 -29.96 -10.27 -33.20
C TRP A 573 -28.89 -9.27 -33.66
N VAL A 574 -27.61 -9.57 -33.43
CA VAL A 574 -26.47 -8.77 -33.92
C VAL A 574 -26.51 -8.66 -35.45
N GLU A 575 -26.67 -9.77 -36.16
CA GLU A 575 -26.73 -9.81 -37.63
C GLU A 575 -27.96 -9.08 -38.22
N ARG A 576 -28.99 -8.82 -37.40
CA ARG A 576 -30.22 -8.13 -37.79
C ARG A 576 -30.31 -6.70 -37.22
N GLY A 577 -29.25 -6.20 -36.61
CA GLY A 577 -29.19 -4.85 -36.03
C GLY A 577 -30.13 -4.62 -34.84
N LYS A 578 -30.56 -5.69 -34.14
CA LYS A 578 -31.47 -5.61 -32.99
C LYS A 578 -30.76 -5.21 -31.69
N TYR A 579 -30.15 -4.03 -31.75
CA TYR A 579 -29.38 -3.42 -30.66
C TYR A 579 -30.25 -3.08 -29.44
N ASP A 580 -31.53 -2.83 -29.65
CA ASP A 580 -32.57 -2.66 -28.63
C ASP A 580 -32.69 -3.88 -27.71
N LEU A 581 -32.73 -5.09 -28.27
CA LEU A 581 -32.86 -6.33 -27.49
C LEU A 581 -31.59 -6.63 -26.68
N LEU A 582 -30.42 -6.34 -27.26
CA LEU A 582 -29.13 -6.51 -26.60
C LEU A 582 -28.98 -5.56 -25.41
N LEU A 583 -29.36 -4.28 -25.57
CA LEU A 583 -29.38 -3.32 -24.47
C LEU A 583 -30.36 -3.76 -23.38
N ASN A 584 -31.59 -4.16 -23.72
CA ASN A 584 -32.57 -4.60 -22.73
C ASN A 584 -32.08 -5.79 -21.91
N LEU A 585 -31.48 -6.80 -22.55
CA LEU A 585 -30.92 -7.97 -21.87
C LEU A 585 -29.77 -7.58 -20.92
N TRP A 586 -28.86 -6.71 -21.37
CA TRP A 586 -27.77 -6.21 -20.53
C TRP A 586 -28.27 -5.31 -19.40
N GLY A 587 -29.27 -4.46 -19.62
CA GLY A 587 -29.89 -3.63 -18.58
C GLY A 587 -30.54 -4.46 -17.47
N GLN A 588 -31.11 -5.61 -17.81
CA GLN A 588 -31.66 -6.60 -16.87
C GLN A 588 -30.57 -7.40 -16.11
N GLY A 589 -29.31 -6.99 -16.19
CA GLY A 589 -28.20 -7.51 -15.38
C GLY A 589 -27.38 -8.60 -16.05
N GLN A 590 -27.80 -9.12 -17.20
CA GLN A 590 -27.14 -10.26 -17.85
C GLN A 590 -25.72 -9.90 -18.32
N ALA A 591 -24.87 -10.94 -18.37
CA ALA A 591 -23.56 -10.86 -18.99
C ALA A 591 -23.69 -11.01 -20.52
N LEU A 592 -23.01 -10.15 -21.26
CA LEU A 592 -22.87 -10.26 -22.73
C LEU A 592 -21.39 -10.40 -23.08
N ASP A 593 -21.07 -11.37 -23.94
CA ASP A 593 -19.81 -11.36 -24.68
C ASP A 593 -19.91 -10.35 -25.81
N TRP A 594 -19.48 -9.11 -25.53
CA TRP A 594 -19.42 -8.04 -26.50
C TRP A 594 -18.52 -8.32 -27.70
N SER A 595 -17.60 -9.30 -27.62
CA SER A 595 -16.72 -9.63 -28.75
C SER A 595 -17.49 -10.14 -29.97
N MET A 596 -18.70 -10.68 -29.79
CA MET A 596 -19.59 -11.08 -30.89
C MET A 596 -20.01 -9.92 -31.83
N LEU A 597 -19.90 -8.66 -31.39
CA LEU A 597 -20.18 -7.49 -32.23
C LEU A 597 -19.06 -7.21 -33.23
N TYR A 598 -17.86 -7.77 -33.00
CA TYR A 598 -16.64 -7.47 -33.72
C TYR A 598 -16.07 -8.75 -34.33
N ARG A 599 -16.20 -8.90 -35.66
CA ARG A 599 -15.80 -10.11 -36.39
C ARG A 599 -14.27 -10.26 -36.46
N GLU A 600 -13.67 -10.04 -37.63
CA GLU A 600 -12.21 -10.21 -37.83
C GLU A 600 -11.41 -8.95 -37.44
N ALA A 601 -12.05 -7.78 -37.45
CA ALA A 601 -11.47 -6.51 -37.03
C ALA A 601 -12.10 -6.05 -35.71
N ARG A 602 -11.29 -5.98 -34.65
CA ARG A 602 -11.64 -5.37 -33.36
C ARG A 602 -11.08 -3.94 -33.30
N PRO A 603 -11.84 -2.95 -32.79
CA PRO A 603 -11.28 -1.63 -32.49
C PRO A 603 -10.13 -1.74 -31.47
N ARG A 604 -9.18 -0.80 -31.47
CA ARG A 604 -8.22 -0.68 -30.37
C ARG A 604 -8.95 -0.19 -29.10
N ARG A 605 -8.35 -0.48 -27.94
CA ARG A 605 -8.73 0.15 -26.67
C ARG A 605 -8.10 1.54 -26.56
N VAL A 606 -8.77 2.46 -25.86
CA VAL A 606 -8.33 3.86 -25.70
C VAL A 606 -8.57 4.35 -24.27
N SER A 607 -7.71 5.22 -23.75
CA SER A 607 -7.91 5.80 -22.42
C SER A 607 -9.11 6.74 -22.38
N LEU A 608 -10.16 6.26 -21.72
CA LEU A 608 -11.36 6.98 -21.31
C LEU A 608 -11.28 7.32 -19.82
N PRO A 609 -12.10 8.25 -19.30
CA PRO A 609 -12.20 8.53 -17.88
C PRO A 609 -12.41 7.27 -17.03
N GLY A 610 -11.77 7.26 -15.86
CA GLY A 610 -11.95 6.21 -14.85
C GLY A 610 -13.10 6.52 -13.88
N TYR A 611 -13.45 5.51 -13.08
CA TYR A 611 -14.59 5.52 -12.16
C TYR A 611 -14.58 6.69 -11.13
N PRO A 612 -15.74 7.31 -10.83
CA PRO A 612 -15.86 8.38 -9.84
C PRO A 612 -16.21 7.85 -8.44
N PHE A 613 -15.23 7.28 -7.74
CA PHE A 613 -15.39 6.74 -6.37
C PHE A 613 -16.22 7.63 -5.42
N GLU A 614 -17.05 6.99 -4.60
CA GLU A 614 -17.87 7.59 -3.54
C GLU A 614 -17.00 7.85 -2.29
N GLY A 615 -16.07 8.79 -2.39
CA GLY A 615 -15.14 9.06 -1.29
C GLY A 615 -15.81 9.62 -0.04
N GLU A 616 -16.05 8.81 0.98
CA GLU A 616 -16.35 9.26 2.34
C GLU A 616 -15.06 9.44 3.16
N ARG A 617 -15.10 10.19 4.26
CA ARG A 617 -13.91 10.52 5.07
C ARG A 617 -13.58 9.40 6.05
N TYR A 618 -12.50 8.68 5.79
CA TYR A 618 -11.96 7.61 6.63
C TYR A 618 -10.60 7.98 7.22
N TRP A 619 -10.53 8.03 8.55
CA TRP A 619 -9.31 8.28 9.30
C TRP A 619 -9.34 7.51 10.62
N ALA A 620 -8.18 7.09 11.11
CA ALA A 620 -8.09 6.39 12.39
C ALA A 620 -8.67 7.28 13.50
N PRO A 621 -9.64 6.79 14.31
CA PRO A 621 -10.22 7.60 15.37
C PRO A 621 -9.09 8.05 16.31
N ALA A 622 -9.01 9.36 16.58
CA ALA A 622 -7.90 9.96 17.32
C ALA A 622 -7.69 9.22 18.66
N SER A 623 -6.64 8.39 18.69
CA SER A 623 -6.62 7.24 19.58
C SER A 623 -6.63 7.67 21.05
N VAL A 624 -7.36 6.90 21.86
CA VAL A 624 -7.55 7.18 23.29
C VAL A 624 -6.18 7.41 23.92
N ARG A 625 -5.95 8.63 24.44
CA ARG A 625 -4.71 8.99 25.14
C ARG A 625 -4.36 7.89 26.13
N TYR A 626 -3.24 7.20 25.92
CA TYR A 626 -2.73 6.19 26.84
C TYR A 626 -2.67 6.80 28.25
N ALA A 627 -3.52 6.30 29.15
CA ALA A 627 -3.79 6.94 30.44
C ALA A 627 -2.62 6.80 31.45
N GLY A 628 -1.50 6.20 31.03
CA GLY A 628 -0.24 6.15 31.77
C GLY A 628 0.53 7.48 31.82
N ALA A 629 0.31 8.41 30.87
CA ALA A 629 1.02 9.70 30.78
C ALA A 629 0.58 10.75 31.83
N ARG A 630 0.44 10.33 33.09
CA ARG A 630 0.02 11.15 34.23
C ARG A 630 1.17 12.10 34.64
N ARG A 631 1.33 13.21 33.90
CA ARG A 631 2.36 14.25 34.08
C ARG A 631 2.73 14.43 35.55
N SER A 632 3.93 13.99 35.93
CA SER A 632 4.42 14.11 37.30
C SER A 632 4.52 15.59 37.68
N ARG A 633 3.62 16.05 38.56
CA ARG A 633 3.65 17.43 39.05
C ARG A 633 4.91 17.61 39.89
N ARG A 634 5.98 18.14 39.28
CA ARG A 634 7.21 18.58 39.97
C ARG A 634 6.79 19.34 41.23
N ARG A 635 7.05 18.76 42.40
CA ARG A 635 6.77 19.38 43.70
C ARG A 635 7.66 20.62 43.79
N ARG A 636 7.10 21.83 43.70
CA ARG A 636 7.84 23.05 44.07
C ARG A 636 8.15 22.97 45.58
N PRO A 637 9.35 23.36 46.02
CA PRO A 637 9.68 23.39 47.44
C PRO A 637 8.83 24.43 48.18
N VAL A 638 8.70 24.25 49.49
CA VAL A 638 7.87 25.07 50.38
C VAL A 638 8.49 26.46 50.57
N ALA A 639 7.66 27.50 50.57
CA ALA A 639 7.97 28.84 51.07
C ALA A 639 6.78 29.35 51.91
N GLY A 640 7.05 30.26 52.84
CA GLY A 640 6.10 30.72 53.87
C GLY A 640 4.96 31.64 53.39
N PRO A 641 4.01 31.99 54.28
CA PRO A 641 2.73 32.60 53.92
C PRO A 641 2.74 34.13 53.84
N ALA A 642 1.85 34.69 53.01
CA ALA A 642 1.47 36.10 53.03
C ALA A 642 -0.01 36.30 52.61
N ALA A 643 -0.57 37.42 53.05
CA ALA A 643 -2.00 37.78 53.12
C ALA A 643 -2.88 37.62 51.86
N ALA A 644 -4.18 37.51 52.12
CA ALA A 644 -5.29 37.45 51.15
C ALA A 644 -5.62 38.79 50.46
N VAL A 645 -6.32 38.71 49.34
CA VAL A 645 -7.32 39.70 48.87
C VAL A 645 -8.54 38.95 48.35
N SER A 646 -9.73 39.55 48.44
CA SER A 646 -11.04 38.93 48.19
C SER A 646 -11.55 39.06 46.74
N SER A 647 -12.71 38.41 46.52
CA SER A 647 -13.72 38.65 45.46
C SER A 647 -13.41 38.16 44.03
N ALA A 648 -14.40 38.01 43.14
CA ALA A 648 -15.76 37.44 43.28
C ALA A 648 -16.37 37.29 41.87
N THR A 649 -17.03 36.16 41.58
CA THR A 649 -17.83 36.02 40.35
C THR A 649 -19.08 35.19 40.61
N SER A 650 -20.20 35.61 40.04
CA SER A 650 -21.52 35.00 40.20
C SER A 650 -21.89 34.06 39.04
N SER A 651 -22.76 33.10 39.35
CA SER A 651 -23.84 32.59 38.48
C SER A 651 -23.55 32.25 37.00
N ALA A 652 -23.63 30.96 36.68
CA ALA A 652 -24.50 30.48 35.60
C ALA A 652 -24.97 29.05 35.93
N THR A 653 -26.27 28.79 35.78
CA THR A 653 -26.85 27.45 36.01
C THR A 653 -27.03 26.75 34.67
N SER A 654 -26.55 25.50 34.55
CA SER A 654 -26.90 24.62 33.43
C SER A 654 -27.54 23.34 33.95
N SER A 655 -28.69 22.99 33.39
CA SER A 655 -29.49 21.84 33.78
C SER A 655 -29.03 20.57 33.05
N ALA A 656 -28.43 19.63 33.77
CA ALA A 656 -28.19 18.29 33.26
C ALA A 656 -29.43 17.40 33.51
N THR A 657 -30.14 17.02 32.43
CA THR A 657 -31.18 15.98 32.49
C THR A 657 -30.55 14.63 32.77
N SER A 658 -30.84 14.06 33.95
CA SER A 658 -30.37 12.74 34.35
C SER A 658 -31.12 11.63 33.60
N SER A 659 -30.43 10.95 32.68
CA SER A 659 -30.81 9.61 32.22
C SER A 659 -30.35 8.59 33.27
N ALA A 660 -31.27 8.16 34.12
CA ALA A 660 -30.95 7.22 35.21
C ALA A 660 -30.51 5.85 34.66
N PRO A 661 -29.55 5.16 35.32
CA PRO A 661 -29.20 3.80 34.97
C PRO A 661 -30.38 2.85 35.20
N VAL A 662 -30.66 1.97 34.25
CA VAL A 662 -31.76 1.00 34.34
C VAL A 662 -31.44 0.00 35.45
N SER A 663 -32.40 -0.22 36.35
CA SER A 663 -32.25 -1.12 37.49
C SER A 663 -32.15 -2.59 37.05
N ALA A 664 -31.34 -3.38 37.74
CA ALA A 664 -31.23 -4.82 37.50
C ALA A 664 -32.53 -5.52 37.92
N ALA A 665 -33.24 -6.11 36.96
CA ALA A 665 -34.40 -6.96 37.19
C ALA A 665 -33.97 -8.43 37.30
N SER A 666 -34.41 -9.13 38.34
CA SER A 666 -34.05 -10.52 38.60
C SER A 666 -34.89 -11.51 37.79
N GLY A 667 -34.25 -12.58 37.30
CA GLY A 667 -34.90 -13.89 37.20
C GLY A 667 -35.84 -14.16 36.01
N VAL A 668 -35.47 -13.76 34.79
CA VAL A 668 -36.05 -14.33 33.56
C VAL A 668 -34.91 -14.69 32.61
N ALA A 669 -34.94 -15.88 32.00
CA ALA A 669 -33.97 -16.24 30.96
C ALA A 669 -34.16 -15.33 29.74
N THR A 670 -33.08 -14.71 29.25
CA THR A 670 -33.16 -13.70 28.18
C THR A 670 -33.89 -14.27 26.95
N PRO A 671 -35.05 -13.70 26.55
CA PRO A 671 -35.81 -14.22 25.42
C PRO A 671 -34.98 -14.22 24.15
N LEU A 672 -35.12 -15.26 23.31
CA LEU A 672 -34.27 -15.40 22.11
C LEU A 672 -34.37 -14.18 21.19
N ALA A 673 -35.56 -13.59 21.05
CA ALA A 673 -35.76 -12.35 20.30
C ALA A 673 -34.98 -11.14 20.86
N ALA A 674 -34.77 -11.07 22.19
CA ALA A 674 -33.98 -10.01 22.83
C ALA A 674 -32.47 -10.25 22.68
N LEU A 675 -32.03 -11.51 22.61
CA LEU A 675 -30.65 -11.85 22.23
C LEU A 675 -30.41 -11.57 20.74
N GLN A 676 -31.34 -11.96 19.86
CA GLN A 676 -31.30 -11.64 18.42
C GLN A 676 -31.22 -10.12 18.18
N ALA A 677 -32.05 -9.32 18.86
CA ALA A 677 -32.00 -7.87 18.75
C ALA A 677 -30.64 -7.29 19.16
N GLN A 678 -30.01 -7.79 20.23
CA GLN A 678 -28.70 -7.30 20.66
C GLN A 678 -27.53 -7.82 19.83
N VAL A 679 -27.57 -9.07 19.34
CA VAL A 679 -26.61 -9.61 18.36
C VAL A 679 -26.69 -8.77 17.08
N ARG A 680 -27.90 -8.50 16.58
CA ARG A 680 -28.16 -7.58 15.46
C ARG A 680 -27.55 -6.20 15.72
N THR A 681 -27.72 -5.61 16.91
CA THR A 681 -27.08 -4.32 17.25
C THR A 681 -25.55 -4.39 17.20
N VAL A 682 -24.92 -5.47 17.68
CA VAL A 682 -23.45 -5.62 17.66
C VAL A 682 -22.93 -5.80 16.23
N VAL A 683 -23.60 -6.62 15.41
CA VAL A 683 -23.23 -6.82 14.00
C VAL A 683 -23.43 -5.53 13.21
N ALA A 684 -24.55 -4.81 13.41
CA ALA A 684 -24.83 -3.52 12.80
C ALA A 684 -23.76 -2.46 13.14
N ALA A 685 -23.34 -2.40 14.41
CA ALA A 685 -22.27 -1.52 14.86
C ALA A 685 -20.88 -1.88 14.27
N LEU A 686 -20.60 -3.16 14.03
CA LEU A 686 -19.36 -3.61 13.39
C LEU A 686 -19.33 -3.29 11.88
N LEU A 687 -20.47 -3.42 11.20
CA LEU A 687 -20.62 -3.19 9.75
C LEU A 687 -20.92 -1.71 9.39
N LYS A 688 -21.26 -0.88 10.37
CA LYS A 688 -21.78 0.50 10.20
C LYS A 688 -23.00 0.56 9.27
N VAL A 689 -24.00 -0.25 9.59
CA VAL A 689 -25.35 -0.25 8.99
C VAL A 689 -26.40 -0.04 10.08
N GLU A 690 -27.62 0.34 9.72
CA GLU A 690 -28.71 0.39 10.70
C GLU A 690 -29.18 -1.03 11.08
N PRO A 691 -29.59 -1.29 12.33
CA PRO A 691 -30.00 -2.63 12.78
C PRO A 691 -31.11 -3.28 11.93
N GLU A 692 -31.99 -2.46 11.34
CA GLU A 692 -33.09 -2.85 10.47
C GLU A 692 -32.63 -3.48 9.14
N GLU A 693 -31.42 -3.17 8.66
CA GLU A 693 -30.88 -3.64 7.37
C GLU A 693 -30.36 -5.10 7.41
N ILE A 694 -30.16 -5.67 8.61
CA ILE A 694 -29.62 -7.02 8.79
C ILE A 694 -30.74 -8.04 9.03
N GLU A 695 -31.03 -8.90 8.06
CA GLU A 695 -32.01 -9.97 8.19
C GLU A 695 -31.57 -11.06 9.17
N SER A 696 -32.47 -11.47 10.08
CA SER A 696 -32.11 -12.39 11.17
C SER A 696 -31.68 -13.79 10.71
N GLY A 697 -32.13 -14.22 9.53
CA GLY A 697 -31.88 -15.55 8.97
C GLY A 697 -30.73 -15.62 7.96
N GLN A 698 -30.32 -14.50 7.38
CA GLN A 698 -29.25 -14.45 6.38
C GLN A 698 -27.87 -14.65 7.01
N SER A 699 -26.90 -15.14 6.23
CA SER A 699 -25.51 -15.26 6.68
C SER A 699 -24.91 -13.86 6.85
N ILE A 700 -24.28 -13.61 8.00
CA ILE A 700 -23.64 -12.31 8.28
C ILE A 700 -22.41 -12.09 7.36
N GLY A 701 -21.83 -13.16 6.81
CA GLY A 701 -20.80 -13.08 5.78
C GLY A 701 -21.28 -12.44 4.46
N ASP A 702 -22.58 -12.54 4.14
CA ASP A 702 -23.16 -11.92 2.93
C ASP A 702 -23.17 -10.38 3.02
N TYR A 703 -23.09 -9.85 4.25
CA TYR A 703 -22.95 -8.42 4.54
C TYR A 703 -21.49 -7.97 4.66
N GLY A 704 -20.53 -8.82 4.28
CA GLY A 704 -19.09 -8.48 4.26
C GLY A 704 -18.34 -8.71 5.58
N LEU A 705 -18.87 -9.53 6.51
CA LEU A 705 -18.14 -9.91 7.72
C LEU A 705 -17.22 -11.12 7.45
N ASP A 706 -15.90 -10.91 7.51
CA ASP A 706 -14.87 -11.93 7.29
C ASP A 706 -14.45 -12.64 8.60
N SER A 707 -13.39 -13.46 8.53
CA SER A 707 -12.79 -14.13 9.70
C SER A 707 -12.25 -13.17 10.78
N ILE A 708 -11.77 -11.99 10.40
CA ILE A 708 -11.34 -10.93 11.33
C ILE A 708 -12.56 -10.27 11.97
N GLY A 709 -13.60 -9.97 11.18
CA GLY A 709 -14.89 -9.50 11.65
C GLY A 709 -15.58 -10.47 12.62
N LEU A 710 -15.54 -11.77 12.34
CA LEU A 710 -16.01 -12.84 13.26
C LEU A 710 -15.21 -12.85 14.58
N THR A 711 -13.91 -12.58 14.53
CA THR A 711 -13.08 -12.46 15.74
C THR A 711 -13.43 -11.22 16.56
N HIS A 712 -13.71 -10.08 15.92
CA HIS A 712 -14.23 -8.90 16.62
C HIS A 712 -15.66 -9.11 17.16
N LEU A 713 -16.51 -9.85 16.45
CA LEU A 713 -17.84 -10.25 16.91
C LEU A 713 -17.79 -11.15 18.15
N ALA A 714 -16.92 -12.18 18.16
CA ALA A 714 -16.64 -13.01 19.34
C ALA A 714 -16.29 -12.13 20.55
N ASN A 715 -15.30 -11.25 20.38
CA ASN A 715 -14.81 -10.38 21.45
C ASN A 715 -15.89 -9.41 21.97
N GLN A 716 -16.66 -8.75 21.09
CA GLN A 716 -17.72 -7.86 21.53
C GLN A 716 -18.89 -8.59 22.21
N LEU A 717 -19.26 -9.78 21.75
CA LEU A 717 -20.28 -10.60 22.42
C LEU A 717 -19.80 -11.08 23.80
N ASN A 718 -18.56 -11.58 23.90
CA ASN A 718 -17.98 -12.02 25.19
C ASN A 718 -17.88 -10.86 26.19
N LEU A 719 -17.42 -9.67 25.76
CA LEU A 719 -17.37 -8.48 26.61
C LEU A 719 -18.77 -8.00 27.06
N ARG A 720 -19.80 -8.20 26.23
CA ARG A 720 -21.18 -7.73 26.49
C ARG A 720 -22.01 -8.71 27.32
N PHE A 721 -21.74 -10.02 27.22
CA PHE A 721 -22.58 -11.08 27.78
C PHE A 721 -21.86 -12.01 28.77
N GLY A 722 -20.52 -11.94 28.89
CA GLY A 722 -19.75 -12.87 29.72
C GLY A 722 -19.67 -14.30 29.16
N SER A 723 -19.93 -14.47 27.85
CA SER A 723 -19.77 -15.73 27.12
C SER A 723 -18.30 -16.06 26.83
N ALA A 724 -18.05 -17.26 26.32
CA ALA A 724 -16.72 -17.76 26.00
C ALA A 724 -16.54 -18.09 24.49
N LEU A 725 -17.33 -17.43 23.63
CA LEU A 725 -17.40 -17.69 22.19
C LEU A 725 -16.03 -17.54 21.53
N GLN A 726 -15.60 -18.57 20.81
CA GLN A 726 -14.41 -18.53 19.97
C GLN A 726 -14.77 -18.22 18.51
N PRO A 727 -13.84 -17.71 17.68
CA PRO A 727 -14.09 -17.51 16.25
C PRO A 727 -14.49 -18.79 15.52
N THR A 728 -14.00 -19.95 15.99
CA THR A 728 -14.36 -21.29 15.50
C THR A 728 -15.84 -21.62 15.68
N ASP A 729 -16.46 -21.16 16.76
CA ASP A 729 -17.85 -21.49 17.11
C ASP A 729 -18.85 -20.94 16.07
N PHE A 730 -18.44 -19.92 15.30
CA PHE A 730 -19.20 -19.38 14.17
C PHE A 730 -18.95 -20.14 12.86
N MET A 731 -17.77 -20.75 12.69
CA MET A 731 -17.41 -21.56 11.52
C MET A 731 -18.03 -22.96 11.56
N GLU A 732 -18.35 -23.47 12.75
CA GLU A 732 -19.09 -24.73 12.92
C GLU A 732 -20.61 -24.57 12.65
N LEU A 733 -21.10 -23.34 12.45
CA LEU A 733 -22.46 -23.07 11.98
C LEU A 733 -22.51 -23.16 10.44
N GLU A 734 -23.42 -23.97 9.90
CA GLU A 734 -23.67 -24.06 8.43
C GLU A 734 -23.94 -22.69 7.78
N THR A 735 -24.49 -21.76 8.55
CA THR A 735 -24.62 -20.33 8.23
C THR A 735 -24.44 -19.53 9.51
N ALA A 736 -23.57 -18.51 9.51
CA ALA A 736 -23.39 -17.62 10.66
C ALA A 736 -24.45 -16.49 10.63
N SER A 737 -25.70 -16.80 10.97
CA SER A 737 -26.81 -15.83 11.02
C SER A 737 -27.06 -15.26 12.42
N VAL A 738 -27.67 -14.08 12.51
CA VAL A 738 -28.06 -13.44 13.79
C VAL A 738 -28.90 -14.38 14.65
N GLU A 739 -29.82 -15.13 14.04
CA GLU A 739 -30.60 -16.14 14.76
C GLU A 739 -29.72 -17.28 15.31
N ARG A 740 -28.87 -17.88 14.49
CA ARG A 740 -28.02 -19.01 14.92
C ARG A 740 -27.03 -18.58 16.01
N ILE A 741 -26.44 -17.39 15.89
CA ILE A 741 -25.57 -16.80 16.91
C ILE A 741 -26.32 -16.50 18.21
N ALA A 742 -27.55 -15.95 18.14
CA ALA A 742 -28.35 -15.70 19.34
C ALA A 742 -28.75 -17.01 20.06
N ARG A 743 -28.97 -18.10 19.32
CA ARG A 743 -29.21 -19.44 19.90
C ARG A 743 -27.93 -20.01 20.55
N LEU A 744 -26.77 -19.89 19.90
CA LEU A 744 -25.46 -20.28 20.43
C LEU A 744 -25.14 -19.54 21.74
N LEU A 745 -25.32 -18.21 21.73
CA LEU A 745 -25.16 -17.35 22.90
C LEU A 745 -26.15 -17.73 24.03
N GLN A 746 -27.40 -18.07 23.70
CA GLN A 746 -28.40 -18.55 24.67
C GLN A 746 -28.02 -19.89 25.32
N GLN A 747 -27.26 -20.75 24.63
CA GLN A 747 -26.77 -22.01 25.17
C GLN A 747 -25.56 -21.84 26.10
N GLN A 748 -24.73 -20.83 25.89
CA GLN A 748 -23.58 -20.51 26.77
C GLN A 748 -23.95 -19.64 27.98
N LEU A 749 -25.08 -18.93 27.95
CA LEU A 749 -25.54 -18.09 29.05
C LEU A 749 -26.14 -18.95 30.21
N PRO A 750 -25.72 -18.73 31.47
CA PRO A 750 -26.14 -19.58 32.60
C PRO A 750 -27.61 -19.36 32.97
N ILE A 751 -28.39 -20.45 33.04
CA ILE A 751 -29.77 -20.42 33.53
C ILE A 751 -29.77 -20.17 35.04
N ALA A 752 -30.25 -18.99 35.45
CA ALA A 752 -30.36 -18.60 36.85
C ALA A 752 -31.47 -19.37 37.58
N GLY A 753 -31.20 -20.62 38.00
CA GLY A 753 -32.23 -21.54 38.49
C GLY A 753 -31.83 -22.62 39.51
N THR A 754 -30.57 -22.71 39.97
CA THR A 754 -30.15 -23.73 40.96
C THR A 754 -29.22 -23.18 42.04
N THR A 755 -29.72 -23.12 43.28
CA THR A 755 -28.88 -22.83 44.47
C THR A 755 -28.12 -24.08 44.90
N GLY A 756 -26.84 -24.18 44.53
CA GLY A 756 -25.91 -25.21 44.99
C GLY A 756 -24.65 -24.61 45.61
N THR A 757 -24.32 -25.01 46.84
CA THR A 757 -23.08 -24.64 47.54
C THR A 757 -21.85 -25.00 46.69
N PRO A 758 -20.79 -24.16 46.61
CA PRO A 758 -19.64 -24.39 45.73
C PRO A 758 -18.88 -25.68 46.08
N ALA A 759 -19.21 -26.76 45.37
CA ALA A 759 -18.52 -28.03 45.45
C ALA A 759 -17.25 -27.99 44.58
N ARG A 760 -16.09 -28.11 45.24
CA ARG A 760 -14.75 -28.28 44.67
C ARG A 760 -14.76 -29.21 43.45
N ALA A 761 -14.53 -28.66 42.25
CA ALA A 761 -14.39 -29.44 41.03
C ALA A 761 -13.23 -30.45 41.16
N GLN A 762 -13.52 -31.72 40.93
CA GLN A 762 -12.54 -32.78 40.77
C GLN A 762 -12.40 -33.08 39.27
N PRO A 763 -11.19 -33.30 38.73
CA PRO A 763 -11.02 -33.76 37.36
C PRO A 763 -11.53 -35.20 37.22
N HIS A 764 -12.39 -35.45 36.23
CA HIS A 764 -12.77 -36.82 35.86
C HIS A 764 -11.66 -37.51 35.05
N PRO A 765 -11.51 -38.84 35.13
CA PRO A 765 -10.35 -39.55 34.62
C PRO A 765 -10.48 -39.98 33.15
N PRO A 766 -9.36 -40.14 32.41
CA PRO A 766 -9.32 -40.98 31.22
C PRO A 766 -9.51 -42.46 31.58
N ARG A 767 -10.04 -43.26 30.65
CA ARG A 767 -10.15 -44.72 30.80
C ARG A 767 -8.85 -45.45 30.43
N ASP A 768 -8.73 -46.68 30.94
CA ASP A 768 -7.51 -47.48 30.92
C ASP A 768 -6.98 -47.88 29.54
N THR A 769 -5.65 -47.91 29.40
CA THR A 769 -4.94 -49.17 29.15
C THR A 769 -3.63 -49.24 29.95
N GLN A 770 -3.56 -50.19 30.90
CA GLN A 770 -2.43 -51.10 31.26
C GLN A 770 -0.96 -50.62 31.05
N SER A 771 0.02 -50.85 31.93
CA SER A 771 0.16 -51.95 32.90
C SER A 771 1.32 -51.74 33.91
N THR A 772 1.14 -52.11 35.19
CA THR A 772 2.19 -52.52 36.18
C THR A 772 3.34 -51.54 36.54
N ARG A 773 3.95 -51.51 37.75
CA ARG A 773 3.77 -52.22 39.05
C ARG A 773 4.41 -51.41 40.20
N SER A 774 4.16 -51.83 41.46
CA SER A 774 4.91 -51.57 42.72
C SER A 774 6.31 -50.90 42.63
N GLY A 775 6.75 -50.03 43.56
CA GLY A 775 6.56 -50.07 45.01
C GLY A 775 7.36 -48.97 45.76
N PRO A 776 7.53 -49.03 47.11
CA PRO A 776 7.52 -47.80 47.93
C PRO A 776 8.73 -47.53 48.86
N GLY A 777 8.80 -46.30 49.41
CA GLY A 777 9.28 -46.07 50.80
C GLY A 777 10.12 -44.80 51.08
N SER A 778 9.77 -44.07 52.16
CA SER A 778 10.61 -43.25 53.10
C SER A 778 11.90 -42.55 52.61
N GLY A 779 12.23 -41.29 52.96
CA GLY A 779 11.91 -40.47 54.15
C GLY A 779 12.88 -40.73 55.33
N PRO A 780 13.20 -39.78 56.26
CA PRO A 780 12.64 -38.43 56.50
C PRO A 780 13.70 -37.30 56.74
N ALA A 781 13.28 -36.16 57.34
CA ALA A 781 14.09 -35.02 57.84
C ALA A 781 14.70 -35.30 59.27
N PRO A 782 15.29 -34.37 60.09
CA PRO A 782 15.31 -32.88 60.16
C PRO A 782 16.75 -32.26 60.09
N GLY A 783 17.09 -30.98 60.38
CA GLY A 783 16.34 -29.75 60.75
C GLY A 783 16.78 -29.10 62.09
N GLY A 784 17.06 -27.78 62.14
CA GLY A 784 17.49 -27.04 63.36
C GLY A 784 17.65 -25.50 63.21
N VAL A 785 17.41 -24.72 64.29
CA VAL A 785 17.09 -23.26 64.38
C VAL A 785 17.35 -22.78 65.85
N PRO A 786 17.52 -21.48 66.31
CA PRO A 786 17.48 -20.11 65.68
C PRO A 786 18.61 -19.06 66.04
N ALA A 787 18.66 -17.94 65.29
CA ALA A 787 18.95 -16.53 65.70
C ALA A 787 20.37 -16.14 66.27
N THR A 788 20.80 -14.87 66.44
CA THR A 788 20.12 -13.54 66.53
C THR A 788 20.86 -12.33 65.89
N HIS A 789 20.08 -11.29 65.52
CA HIS A 789 20.37 -9.84 65.40
C HIS A 789 21.53 -9.26 64.54
N GLY A 790 21.17 -8.37 63.59
CA GLY A 790 22.07 -7.30 63.12
C GLY A 790 21.60 -6.48 61.89
N VAL A 791 21.35 -5.17 62.07
CA VAL A 791 21.32 -4.10 61.03
C VAL A 791 20.17 -4.12 59.99
N ARG A 792 19.83 -2.93 59.45
CA ARG A 792 18.87 -2.73 58.34
C ARG A 792 19.43 -3.25 57.02
N ALA A 793 18.70 -4.12 56.33
CA ALA A 793 18.92 -4.46 54.92
C ALA A 793 17.90 -3.79 53.99
N THR A 794 18.25 -3.67 52.71
CA THR A 794 17.36 -3.19 51.64
C THR A 794 16.28 -4.22 51.29
N ARG A 795 15.24 -3.78 50.56
CA ARG A 795 14.25 -4.72 49.99
C ARG A 795 14.93 -5.55 48.90
N HIS A 796 15.19 -6.82 49.15
CA HIS A 796 15.52 -7.76 48.08
C HIS A 796 14.30 -7.98 47.18
N GLY A 797 14.44 -7.73 45.89
CA GLY A 797 13.51 -8.22 44.87
C GLY A 797 13.66 -9.74 44.69
N ASP A 798 12.71 -10.34 43.98
CA ASP A 798 12.79 -11.77 43.63
C ASP A 798 13.96 -11.99 42.64
N PRO A 799 14.92 -12.90 42.92
CA PRO A 799 16.09 -13.07 42.05
C PRO A 799 15.74 -13.55 40.64
N LEU A 800 14.63 -14.30 40.47
CA LEU A 800 14.16 -14.71 39.13
C LEU A 800 13.52 -13.55 38.37
N GLN A 801 12.85 -12.63 39.08
CA GLN A 801 12.33 -11.38 38.49
C GLN A 801 13.48 -10.49 38.01
N GLU A 802 14.57 -10.40 38.77
CA GLU A 802 15.75 -9.63 38.34
C GLU A 802 16.46 -10.27 37.14
N GLN A 803 16.56 -11.59 37.08
CA GLN A 803 17.09 -12.32 35.92
C GLN A 803 16.24 -12.10 34.66
N VAL A 804 14.92 -12.09 34.77
CA VAL A 804 14.02 -11.74 33.66
C VAL A 804 14.21 -10.27 33.25
N ARG A 805 14.32 -9.32 34.19
CA ARG A 805 14.62 -7.92 33.87
C ARG A 805 15.96 -7.77 33.14
N GLN A 806 16.99 -8.51 33.52
CA GLN A 806 18.28 -8.55 32.81
C GLN A 806 18.14 -9.09 31.39
N ALA A 807 17.36 -10.17 31.18
CA ALA A 807 17.12 -10.73 29.85
C ALA A 807 16.35 -9.75 28.93
N VAL A 808 15.35 -9.05 29.47
CA VAL A 808 14.55 -8.02 28.77
C VAL A 808 15.37 -6.77 28.47
N ALA A 809 16.09 -6.21 29.45
CA ALA A 809 16.96 -5.05 29.26
C ALA A 809 18.03 -5.31 28.19
N ALA A 810 18.64 -6.51 28.22
CA ALA A 810 19.64 -6.93 27.23
C ALA A 810 19.06 -7.43 25.89
N LEU A 811 17.74 -7.52 25.74
CA LEU A 811 17.04 -7.69 24.45
C LEU A 811 16.78 -6.31 23.83
N LEU A 812 16.25 -5.38 24.63
CA LEU A 812 15.90 -4.01 24.25
C LEU A 812 17.11 -3.07 24.11
N LYS A 813 18.25 -3.41 24.72
CA LYS A 813 19.48 -2.60 24.83
C LYS A 813 19.29 -1.31 25.64
N VAL A 814 18.53 -1.41 26.72
CA VAL A 814 18.30 -0.36 27.73
C VAL A 814 18.99 -0.72 29.05
N ASP A 815 19.15 0.25 29.95
CA ASP A 815 19.61 -0.03 31.31
C ASP A 815 18.51 -0.76 32.11
N ILE A 816 18.89 -1.62 33.05
CA ILE A 816 17.93 -2.45 33.79
C ILE A 816 16.99 -1.63 34.67
N GLU A 817 17.47 -0.48 35.16
CA GLU A 817 16.70 0.52 35.88
C GLU A 817 15.51 1.09 35.09
N GLU A 818 15.51 0.98 33.75
CA GLU A 818 14.39 1.44 32.91
C GLU A 818 13.29 0.37 32.76
N VAL A 819 13.60 -0.90 32.99
CA VAL A 819 12.65 -2.03 32.92
C VAL A 819 11.95 -2.20 34.27
N GLU A 820 10.75 -1.66 34.41
CA GLU A 820 9.92 -1.81 35.61
C GLU A 820 9.33 -3.23 35.70
N PRO A 821 9.21 -3.82 36.91
CA PRO A 821 8.95 -5.25 37.06
C PRO A 821 7.48 -5.68 36.87
N ASP A 822 6.55 -4.74 37.05
CA ASP A 822 5.09 -4.93 37.03
C ASP A 822 4.41 -4.35 35.78
N LEU A 823 5.11 -3.55 34.98
CA LEU A 823 4.70 -3.12 33.65
C LEU A 823 4.77 -4.27 32.62
N ASP A 824 3.99 -4.17 31.55
CA ASP A 824 3.98 -5.16 30.48
C ASP A 824 5.25 -5.01 29.61
N ILE A 825 5.92 -6.12 29.31
CA ILE A 825 7.14 -6.12 28.49
C ILE A 825 6.81 -5.72 27.03
N SER A 826 5.54 -5.87 26.61
CA SER A 826 5.05 -5.38 25.32
C SER A 826 4.99 -3.85 25.24
N ASP A 827 4.73 -3.14 26.36
CA ASP A 827 4.73 -1.66 26.40
C ASP A 827 6.14 -1.07 26.13
N TYR A 828 7.18 -1.89 26.28
CA TYR A 828 8.56 -1.55 25.91
C TYR A 828 8.91 -1.83 24.43
N GLY A 829 7.95 -2.31 23.63
CA GLY A 829 8.14 -2.62 22.22
C GLY A 829 8.71 -4.01 21.93
N VAL A 830 8.57 -4.97 22.87
CA VAL A 830 8.87 -6.38 22.60
C VAL A 830 7.72 -7.01 21.81
N ASP A 831 8.01 -7.48 20.61
CA ASP A 831 7.07 -8.17 19.72
C ASP A 831 7.20 -9.71 19.84
N SER A 832 6.43 -10.46 19.03
CA SER A 832 6.47 -11.93 19.01
C SER A 832 7.85 -12.53 18.66
N ILE A 833 8.71 -11.79 17.96
CA ILE A 833 10.09 -12.19 17.65
C ILE A 833 10.97 -11.94 18.89
N GLY A 834 10.82 -10.79 19.53
CA GLY A 834 11.45 -10.47 20.82
C GLY A 834 11.06 -11.48 21.93
N PHE A 835 9.79 -11.88 21.99
CA PHE A 835 9.34 -12.95 22.90
C PHE A 835 9.93 -14.32 22.55
N THR A 836 10.24 -14.59 21.27
CA THR A 836 10.96 -15.81 20.89
C THR A 836 12.40 -15.78 21.40
N TYR A 837 13.13 -14.68 21.18
CA TYR A 837 14.48 -14.51 21.74
C TYR A 837 14.49 -14.48 23.28
N LEU A 838 13.45 -13.98 23.94
CA LEU A 838 13.32 -14.02 25.40
C LEU A 838 13.09 -15.44 25.92
N ALA A 839 12.25 -16.24 25.24
CA ALA A 839 12.04 -17.64 25.58
C ALA A 839 13.34 -18.44 25.44
N ASP A 840 14.02 -18.35 24.29
CA ASP A 840 15.28 -19.05 24.03
C ASP A 840 16.36 -18.66 25.04
N ARG A 841 16.54 -17.36 25.31
CA ARG A 841 17.55 -16.88 26.27
C ARG A 841 17.28 -17.35 27.70
N LEU A 842 16.02 -17.36 28.16
CA LEU A 842 15.67 -17.90 29.47
C LEU A 842 15.83 -19.43 29.52
N ASN A 843 15.55 -20.13 28.41
CA ASN A 843 15.79 -21.57 28.30
C ASN A 843 17.29 -21.92 28.33
N GLU A 844 18.15 -21.16 27.65
CA GLU A 844 19.61 -21.31 27.74
C GLU A 844 20.13 -21.04 29.16
N GLN A 845 19.64 -19.97 29.82
CA GLN A 845 20.10 -19.58 31.15
C GLN A 845 19.63 -20.51 32.29
N HIS A 846 18.47 -21.17 32.13
CA HIS A 846 17.83 -21.95 33.20
C HIS A 846 17.61 -23.43 32.87
N GLY A 847 17.91 -23.87 31.64
CA GLY A 847 17.68 -25.24 31.17
C GLY A 847 16.20 -25.61 31.05
N THR A 848 15.33 -24.63 30.83
CA THR A 848 13.87 -24.81 30.74
C THR A 848 13.40 -25.06 29.30
N ARG A 849 12.08 -25.21 29.11
CA ARG A 849 11.42 -25.33 27.79
C ARG A 849 10.19 -24.42 27.70
N LEU A 850 10.37 -23.15 28.06
CA LEU A 850 9.37 -22.11 27.81
C LEU A 850 9.21 -21.95 26.29
N ARG A 851 7.96 -21.97 25.81
CA ARG A 851 7.61 -21.65 24.42
C ARG A 851 7.21 -20.18 24.35
N PRO A 852 7.35 -19.49 23.20
CA PRO A 852 6.89 -18.11 23.05
C PRO A 852 5.38 -17.96 23.34
N THR A 853 4.59 -19.01 23.04
CA THR A 853 3.16 -19.11 23.37
C THR A 853 2.86 -18.95 24.85
N ASP A 854 3.75 -19.41 25.74
CA ASP A 854 3.51 -19.48 27.18
C ASP A 854 3.48 -18.08 27.82
N PHE A 855 4.00 -17.07 27.11
CA PHE A 855 3.88 -15.67 27.51
C PHE A 855 2.52 -15.07 27.12
N PHE A 856 1.91 -15.49 26.01
CA PHE A 856 0.58 -15.04 25.58
C PHE A 856 -0.57 -15.67 26.39
N GLU A 857 -0.29 -16.72 27.17
CA GLU A 857 -1.19 -17.26 28.19
C GLU A 857 -1.25 -16.38 29.47
N LEU A 858 -0.43 -15.32 29.57
CA LEU A 858 -0.45 -14.37 30.67
C LEU A 858 -1.39 -13.20 30.39
N ASP A 859 -2.21 -12.84 31.38
CA ASP A 859 -3.10 -11.67 31.39
C ASP A 859 -2.34 -10.32 31.36
N GLN A 860 -1.04 -10.34 31.72
CA GLN A 860 -0.07 -9.29 31.43
C GLN A 860 1.32 -9.93 31.33
N VAL A 861 2.15 -9.52 30.39
CA VAL A 861 3.48 -10.10 30.14
C VAL A 861 4.56 -9.33 30.92
N SER A 862 4.43 -9.24 32.25
CA SER A 862 5.38 -8.51 33.11
C SER A 862 6.48 -9.41 33.68
N ALA A 863 7.61 -8.82 34.08
CA ALA A 863 8.77 -9.58 34.58
C ALA A 863 8.45 -10.42 35.84
N ILE A 864 7.56 -9.92 36.71
CA ILE A 864 7.02 -10.69 37.86
C ILE A 864 6.25 -11.95 37.42
N ARG A 865 5.49 -11.86 36.34
CA ARG A 865 4.63 -12.94 35.84
C ARG A 865 5.44 -13.97 35.05
N ILE A 866 6.38 -13.53 34.21
CA ILE A 866 7.37 -14.41 33.57
C ILE A 866 8.24 -15.12 34.63
N ALA A 867 8.68 -14.44 35.69
CA ALA A 867 9.45 -15.08 36.76
C ALA A 867 8.66 -16.17 37.52
N ARG A 868 7.33 -16.02 37.62
CA ARG A 868 6.42 -17.06 38.15
C ARG A 868 6.32 -18.26 37.19
N LEU A 869 6.19 -18.01 35.90
CA LEU A 869 6.11 -19.03 34.85
C LEU A 869 7.44 -19.81 34.73
N LEU A 870 8.57 -19.11 34.75
CA LEU A 870 9.92 -19.68 34.81
C LEU A 870 10.14 -20.52 36.09
N ARG A 871 9.65 -20.06 37.25
CA ARG A 871 9.65 -20.83 38.51
C ARG A 871 8.81 -22.10 38.43
N GLN A 872 7.69 -22.09 37.71
CA GLN A 872 6.87 -23.28 37.46
C GLN A 872 7.60 -24.27 36.53
N ALA A 873 8.24 -23.79 35.45
CA ALA A 873 9.03 -24.62 34.55
C ALA A 873 10.27 -25.24 35.23
N LEU A 874 10.94 -24.51 36.12
CA LEU A 874 12.02 -25.05 36.95
C LEU A 874 11.51 -26.14 37.91
N ALA A 875 10.37 -25.91 38.57
CA ALA A 875 9.78 -26.92 39.46
C ALA A 875 9.35 -28.21 38.74
N THR A 876 8.86 -28.12 37.49
CA THR A 876 8.55 -29.31 36.68
C THR A 876 9.82 -30.02 36.16
N ARG A 877 10.91 -29.27 35.94
CA ARG A 877 12.23 -29.83 35.62
C ARG A 877 12.80 -30.66 36.77
N ASP A 878 12.84 -30.13 37.99
CA ASP A 878 13.36 -30.84 39.17
C ASP A 878 12.62 -32.17 39.40
N VAL A 879 11.28 -32.19 39.23
CA VAL A 879 10.47 -33.41 39.33
C VAL A 879 10.80 -34.40 38.20
N SER A 880 11.10 -33.92 36.99
CA SER A 880 11.48 -34.76 35.84
C SER A 880 12.87 -35.38 36.01
N GLU A 881 13.87 -34.59 36.43
CA GLU A 881 15.24 -35.09 36.69
C GLU A 881 15.28 -36.02 37.91
N ALA A 882 14.50 -35.75 38.95
CA ALA A 882 14.33 -36.67 40.08
C ALA A 882 13.68 -38.00 39.67
N ALA A 883 12.65 -37.97 38.81
CA ALA A 883 12.03 -39.18 38.28
C ALA A 883 13.00 -39.99 37.39
N GLN A 884 13.80 -39.32 36.56
CA GLN A 884 14.81 -39.99 35.72
C GLN A 884 15.98 -40.56 36.54
N SER A 885 16.43 -39.89 37.61
CA SER A 885 17.48 -40.44 38.47
C SER A 885 17.00 -41.62 39.32
N LEU A 886 15.73 -41.63 39.75
CA LEU A 886 15.10 -42.80 40.38
C LEU A 886 15.02 -44.02 39.43
N VAL A 887 14.68 -43.81 38.16
CA VAL A 887 14.70 -44.88 37.14
C VAL A 887 16.13 -45.38 36.87
N ALA A 888 17.12 -44.50 36.84
CA ALA A 888 18.54 -44.87 36.69
C ALA A 888 19.11 -45.61 37.92
N ALA A 889 18.65 -45.28 39.14
CA ALA A 889 19.08 -45.92 40.37
C ALA A 889 18.43 -47.29 40.62
N GLY A 890 17.22 -47.53 40.11
CA GLY A 890 16.53 -48.82 40.18
C GLY A 890 17.05 -49.92 39.23
N GLY A 891 18.14 -49.64 38.48
CA GLY A 891 18.71 -50.51 37.45
C GLY A 891 19.97 -51.28 37.88
N ARG A 892 20.00 -51.85 39.11
CA ARG A 892 21.07 -52.73 39.61
C ARG A 892 20.53 -53.83 40.52
#